data_AF-A0A4S4MMX9-F1
#
_entry.id   AF-A0A4S4MMX9-F1
#
_cell.length_a   1.000
_cell.length_b   1.000
_cell.length_c   1.000
_cell.angle_alpha   90.00
_cell.angle_beta   90.00
_cell.angle_gamma   90.00
#
_symmetry.space_group_name_H-M   'P 1'
#
loop_
_entity.id
_entity.type
_entity.pdbx_description
1 polymer ?
#
loop_
_entity_poly.entity_id
_entity_poly.type
_entity_poly.pdbx_seq_one_letter_code
_entity_poly.pdbx_strand_id
1 'polypeptide(L)'
;MSFSPGVHWIRDPRSRVYNFSPWLQGVPKLSTFDFDRVTGFIRSSKDATLFEATVRENCKFAGSTSSLTGTLSHIYMLLSRFHPLNFSRLSSAFAHLDPTFSYGQRLPAAVILNYRDGVYLTDADSSLDSDGTMVLSYMGTMLEKFFTVPKAEFQTFLRDAPLEPDSDPRREAYRYAKYGNYMMRSQLDCQDNRLPGTGVFDIKTRAAKPLRIDPLNVEEGSGYLLRTLFGRYESFESEYHDLIRSAFLKYSMQARIGNMDGVMVAYHNTAQVFGFQYISLEEMDEALYGNSAVGQDIFTGCVSMLEAINTEVVACFPQQTVSCLWKTADDGQVMHVFVEPTHWEPSTEGEEKPIVQLDIVVENRVDGRLIEDVVNELEDTFQWNITYSINHVDEPYSEIRARHHGFALTKERFLPLPSDTTLEQMEELWSTGMGTGQAQKTAFDPSKISATNSFINNIRRRSRKGAEDTMRMRKEDRGKKVVIWTQRDDEQQLEDWEQDVIDEGLALSEEAADAAVPETHSSLVRSTKPRQLRLQREPSNTTFLRYQKAKYDPWDAVQSSPPSFQDLVRARDELAIKLLRDMPYAAAALMYDKMKMRLSQDAATETVQTTKPRKTTAPQDALSQVKTVRWTSQAKKADSAQKSARQRPGPRRQATTPQETVPATSSQHSQPSKRDGRASTEVARPHQLGSPPAIDISDLMILNTKQLKKGTWIHAQTASLKASLIRRVSRPQSPSNGNAP
;
A
#
# COMPACT_ATOMS: atom_id res chain seq x y z
N MET A 1 -7.52 -10.46 -19.69
CA MET A 1 -7.40 -9.05 -19.20
C MET A 1 -6.71 -8.15 -20.23
N SER A 2 -6.79 -6.82 -20.09
CA SER A 2 -6.07 -5.83 -20.93
C SER A 2 -4.97 -5.13 -20.12
N PHE A 3 -3.77 -4.99 -20.70
CA PHE A 3 -2.63 -4.24 -20.13
C PHE A 3 -2.33 -2.94 -20.87
N SER A 4 -3.17 -2.55 -21.84
CA SER A 4 -3.02 -1.26 -22.53
C SER A 4 -3.11 -0.11 -21.51
N PRO A 5 -2.29 0.96 -21.60
CA PRO A 5 -2.27 2.03 -20.61
C PRO A 5 -3.63 2.70 -20.36
N GLY A 6 -3.86 3.08 -19.10
CA GLY A 6 -5.09 3.74 -18.67
C GLY A 6 -6.21 2.79 -18.22
N VAL A 7 -7.42 3.36 -18.10
CA VAL A 7 -8.57 2.69 -17.47
C VAL A 7 -9.48 2.05 -18.52
N HIS A 8 -9.78 0.77 -18.33
CA HIS A 8 -10.74 -0.02 -19.10
C HIS A 8 -12.04 -0.16 -18.30
N TRP A 9 -13.11 0.48 -18.76
CA TRP A 9 -14.44 0.35 -18.13
C TRP A 9 -14.95 -1.10 -18.22
N ILE A 10 -15.61 -1.61 -17.17
CA ILE A 10 -16.40 -2.84 -17.25
C ILE A 10 -17.44 -2.74 -18.39
N ARG A 11 -18.10 -1.58 -18.45
CA ARG A 11 -19.11 -1.24 -19.46
C ARG A 11 -18.98 0.23 -19.81
N ASP A 12 -18.82 0.55 -21.09
CA ASP A 12 -18.68 1.93 -21.54
C ASP A 12 -19.96 2.74 -21.23
N PRO A 13 -19.86 3.84 -20.48
CA PRO A 13 -21.03 4.61 -20.03
C PRO A 13 -21.81 5.27 -21.18
N ARG A 14 -21.23 5.43 -22.37
CA ARG A 14 -21.88 6.04 -23.54
C ARG A 14 -22.64 5.03 -24.40
N SER A 15 -21.96 4.01 -24.90
CA SER A 15 -22.49 3.00 -25.83
C SER A 15 -23.27 1.89 -25.14
N ARG A 16 -23.08 1.73 -23.82
CA ARG A 16 -23.64 0.64 -22.99
C ARG A 16 -23.11 -0.77 -23.33
N VAL A 17 -22.07 -0.86 -24.15
CA VAL A 17 -21.35 -2.11 -24.46
C VAL A 17 -20.41 -2.48 -23.31
N TYR A 18 -20.33 -3.77 -22.97
CA TYR A 18 -19.40 -4.32 -21.99
C TYR A 18 -18.04 -4.62 -22.63
N ASN A 19 -16.93 -4.36 -21.93
CA ASN A 19 -15.58 -4.74 -22.38
C ASN A 19 -15.04 -6.00 -21.67
N PHE A 20 -15.82 -6.55 -20.72
CA PHE A 20 -15.54 -7.70 -19.87
C PHE A 20 -16.86 -8.45 -19.62
N SER A 21 -16.86 -9.66 -19.03
CA SER A 21 -18.13 -10.33 -18.72
C SER A 21 -19.01 -9.52 -17.76
N PRO A 22 -20.34 -9.44 -17.99
CA PRO A 22 -21.27 -8.75 -17.09
C PRO A 22 -21.22 -9.23 -15.63
N TRP A 23 -20.87 -10.50 -15.39
CA TRP A 23 -20.56 -11.09 -14.07
C TRP A 23 -19.67 -10.17 -13.24
N LEU A 24 -18.57 -9.70 -13.81
CA LEU A 24 -17.57 -8.88 -13.13
C LEU A 24 -18.09 -7.48 -12.77
N GLN A 25 -19.23 -7.04 -13.31
CA GLN A 25 -19.87 -5.79 -12.85
C GLN A 25 -20.45 -5.96 -11.44
N GLY A 26 -21.05 -7.11 -11.11
CA GLY A 26 -21.74 -7.32 -9.84
C GLY A 26 -20.79 -7.71 -8.73
N VAL A 27 -20.62 -6.85 -7.71
CA VAL A 27 -19.81 -7.22 -6.53
C VAL A 27 -20.62 -8.19 -5.65
N PRO A 28 -20.09 -9.38 -5.31
CA PRO A 28 -20.75 -10.31 -4.37
C PRO A 28 -20.95 -9.69 -2.98
N LYS A 29 -21.93 -10.17 -2.21
CA LYS A 29 -22.12 -9.72 -0.83
C LYS A 29 -21.16 -10.45 0.11
N LEU A 30 -20.55 -9.72 1.04
CA LEU A 30 -19.72 -10.31 2.11
C LEU A 30 -20.46 -11.37 2.91
N SER A 31 -21.75 -11.17 3.18
CA SER A 31 -22.57 -12.11 3.94
C SER A 31 -22.82 -13.44 3.21
N THR A 32 -22.70 -13.49 1.88
CA THR A 32 -22.84 -14.72 1.08
C THR A 32 -21.52 -15.46 0.88
N PHE A 33 -20.38 -14.85 1.20
CA PHE A 33 -19.05 -15.44 1.02
C PHE A 33 -18.59 -16.16 2.30
N ASP A 34 -17.93 -17.30 2.12
CA ASP A 34 -17.53 -18.20 3.20
C ASP A 34 -16.01 -18.17 3.42
N PHE A 35 -15.56 -17.23 4.25
CA PHE A 35 -14.13 -16.98 4.50
C PHE A 35 -13.37 -18.19 5.06
N ASP A 36 -14.06 -19.13 5.71
CA ASP A 36 -13.45 -20.36 6.23
C ASP A 36 -13.10 -21.38 5.12
N ARG A 37 -13.60 -21.17 3.90
CA ARG A 37 -13.22 -21.92 2.69
C ARG A 37 -11.99 -21.34 1.98
N VAL A 38 -11.46 -20.20 2.44
CA VAL A 38 -10.27 -19.55 1.85
C VAL A 38 -9.03 -19.85 2.69
N THR A 39 -7.93 -20.11 2.01
CA THR A 39 -6.56 -20.18 2.54
C THR A 39 -6.23 -18.98 3.44
N GLY A 40 -6.26 -19.20 4.76
CA GLY A 40 -6.05 -18.14 5.76
C GLY A 40 -4.66 -17.50 5.70
N PHE A 41 -4.61 -16.17 5.87
CA PHE A 41 -3.38 -15.38 5.78
C PHE A 41 -2.28 -15.87 6.76
N ILE A 42 -1.17 -16.36 6.21
CA ILE A 42 -0.04 -16.89 6.98
C ILE A 42 0.91 -15.75 7.39
N ARG A 43 0.87 -15.36 8.66
CA ARG A 43 1.84 -14.44 9.30
C ARG A 43 3.28 -14.93 9.14
N SER A 44 4.25 -14.00 9.09
CA SER A 44 5.68 -14.32 8.97
C SER A 44 6.14 -15.26 10.09
N SER A 45 5.71 -15.01 11.33
CA SER A 45 6.04 -15.82 12.51
C SER A 45 5.47 -17.26 12.47
N LYS A 46 4.54 -17.56 11.56
CA LYS A 46 3.87 -18.86 11.40
C LYS A 46 4.20 -19.57 10.10
N ASP A 47 4.91 -18.91 9.16
CA ASP A 47 5.36 -19.54 7.92
C ASP A 47 6.65 -20.34 8.16
N ALA A 48 6.50 -21.66 8.30
CA ALA A 48 7.62 -22.59 8.43
C ALA A 48 8.57 -22.53 7.21
N THR A 49 8.05 -22.35 6.00
CA THR A 49 8.88 -22.28 4.78
C THR A 49 9.69 -20.98 4.71
N LEU A 50 9.13 -19.86 5.18
CA LEU A 50 9.90 -18.61 5.37
C LEU A 50 11.01 -18.80 6.41
N PHE A 51 10.70 -19.37 7.57
CA PHE A 51 11.69 -19.63 8.61
C PHE A 51 12.81 -20.56 8.12
N GLU A 52 12.48 -21.68 7.49
CA GLU A 52 13.44 -22.62 6.88
C GLU A 52 14.30 -21.95 5.81
N ALA A 53 13.72 -21.11 4.94
CA ALA A 53 14.48 -20.35 3.94
C ALA A 53 15.44 -19.35 4.60
N THR A 54 15.00 -18.71 5.69
CA THR A 54 15.82 -17.74 6.44
C THR A 54 17.02 -18.41 7.11
N VAL A 55 16.81 -19.57 7.74
CA VAL A 55 17.89 -20.38 8.35
C VAL A 55 18.83 -20.93 7.28
N ARG A 56 18.30 -21.52 6.20
CA ARG A 56 19.09 -22.08 5.08
C ARG A 56 20.00 -21.04 4.42
N GLU A 57 19.52 -19.81 4.30
CA GLU A 57 20.25 -18.70 3.69
C GLU A 57 21.14 -17.92 4.68
N ASN A 58 21.22 -18.36 5.94
CA ASN A 58 21.95 -17.69 7.03
C ASN A 58 21.54 -16.21 7.18
N CYS A 59 20.25 -15.93 7.07
CA CYS A 59 19.66 -14.62 7.36
C CYS A 59 19.28 -14.53 8.85
N LYS A 60 19.37 -13.33 9.43
CA LYS A 60 18.97 -13.06 10.83
C LYS A 60 17.52 -12.61 10.94
N PHE A 61 16.97 -12.02 9.88
CA PHE A 61 15.64 -11.41 9.87
C PHE A 61 14.79 -11.91 8.72
N ALA A 62 13.47 -11.96 8.92
CA ALA A 62 12.53 -12.25 7.85
C ALA A 62 11.16 -11.59 8.02
N GLY A 63 10.44 -11.36 6.91
CA GLY A 63 9.09 -10.79 6.95
C GLY A 63 8.33 -10.82 5.62
N SER A 64 7.01 -10.70 5.70
CA SER A 64 6.11 -10.55 4.54
C SER A 64 6.05 -9.09 4.05
N THR A 65 5.67 -8.89 2.78
CA THR A 65 5.34 -7.56 2.24
C THR A 65 4.34 -6.78 3.12
N SER A 66 3.31 -7.43 3.63
CA SER A 66 2.33 -6.84 4.55
C SER A 66 2.90 -6.39 5.90
N SER A 67 3.99 -7.00 6.38
CA SER A 67 4.69 -6.60 7.62
C SER A 67 5.81 -5.58 7.41
N LEU A 68 6.47 -5.59 6.24
CA LEU A 68 7.66 -4.77 5.96
C LEU A 68 7.36 -3.45 5.25
N THR A 69 6.31 -3.38 4.41
CA THR A 69 6.00 -2.15 3.64
C THR A 69 5.67 -0.94 4.51
N GLY A 70 5.21 -1.15 5.75
CA GLY A 70 4.99 -0.08 6.73
C GLY A 70 6.28 0.57 7.22
N THR A 71 7.26 -0.21 7.68
CA THR A 71 8.56 0.30 8.16
C THR A 71 9.41 0.83 7.01
N LEU A 72 9.41 0.14 5.86
CA LEU A 72 10.05 0.63 4.63
C LEU A 72 9.46 1.97 4.15
N SER A 73 8.17 2.24 4.36
CA SER A 73 7.56 3.55 4.04
C SER A 73 8.14 4.68 4.90
N HIS A 74 8.36 4.47 6.20
CA HIS A 74 9.00 5.46 7.08
C HIS A 74 10.48 5.66 6.74
N ILE A 75 11.20 4.58 6.47
CA ILE A 75 12.60 4.63 6.01
C ILE A 75 12.71 5.42 4.70
N TYR A 76 11.80 5.21 3.73
CA TYR A 76 11.76 6.04 2.52
C TYR A 76 11.54 7.53 2.84
N MET A 77 10.59 7.86 3.73
CA MET A 77 10.31 9.25 4.11
C MET A 77 11.51 9.93 4.78
N LEU A 78 12.33 9.18 5.52
CA LEU A 78 13.58 9.63 6.12
C LEU A 78 14.67 9.85 5.05
N LEU A 79 14.89 8.85 4.18
CA LEU A 79 15.91 8.92 3.12
C LEU A 79 15.60 9.99 2.06
N SER A 80 14.33 10.22 1.74
CA SER A 80 13.86 11.19 0.75
C SER A 80 13.46 12.56 1.32
N ARG A 81 13.48 12.73 2.66
CA ARG A 81 12.95 13.90 3.37
C ARG A 81 11.54 14.32 2.90
N PHE A 82 10.66 13.34 2.73
CA PHE A 82 9.32 13.50 2.13
C PHE A 82 9.33 14.15 0.73
N HIS A 83 10.20 13.67 -0.17
CA HIS A 83 10.28 14.13 -1.57
C HIS A 83 8.88 14.28 -2.22
N PRO A 84 8.61 15.40 -2.92
CA PRO A 84 7.31 15.69 -3.52
C PRO A 84 6.82 14.63 -4.52
N LEU A 85 5.56 14.23 -4.40
CA LEU A 85 4.89 13.34 -5.35
C LEU A 85 4.71 13.98 -6.72
N ASN A 86 5.00 13.24 -7.78
CA ASN A 86 4.86 13.71 -9.15
C ASN A 86 3.41 13.56 -9.63
N PHE A 87 2.79 14.69 -9.97
CA PHE A 87 1.42 14.76 -10.49
C PHE A 87 1.36 15.08 -12.00
N SER A 88 2.46 14.98 -12.75
CA SER A 88 2.51 15.32 -14.20
C SER A 88 1.56 14.49 -15.08
N ARG A 89 1.25 13.25 -14.66
CA ARG A 89 0.28 12.36 -15.31
C ARG A 89 -1.19 12.70 -14.99
N LEU A 90 -1.45 13.69 -14.13
CA LEU A 90 -2.79 14.18 -13.82
C LEU A 90 -3.13 15.43 -14.64
N SER A 91 -4.41 15.65 -14.91
CA SER A 91 -4.90 16.88 -15.53
C SER A 91 -4.68 18.11 -14.64
N SER A 92 -4.74 19.29 -15.25
CA SER A 92 -4.60 20.59 -14.58
C SER A 92 -5.58 20.81 -13.41
N ALA A 93 -6.67 20.04 -13.33
CA ALA A 93 -7.58 20.01 -12.19
C ALA A 93 -6.89 19.62 -10.86
N PHE A 94 -5.69 19.02 -10.90
CA PHE A 94 -4.89 18.60 -9.75
C PHE A 94 -3.64 19.46 -9.53
N ALA A 95 -3.28 20.37 -10.45
CA ALA A 95 -2.04 21.16 -10.41
C ALA A 95 -1.93 22.18 -9.25
N HIS A 96 -2.98 22.35 -8.46
CA HIS A 96 -3.02 23.21 -7.26
C HIS A 96 -3.26 22.40 -5.98
N LEU A 97 -2.80 21.14 -5.93
CA LEU A 97 -2.90 20.27 -4.75
C LEU A 97 -1.51 19.92 -4.24
N ASP A 98 -1.35 19.91 -2.92
CA ASP A 98 -0.06 19.62 -2.27
C ASP A 98 0.46 18.25 -2.71
N PRO A 99 1.70 18.13 -3.23
CA PRO A 99 2.31 16.88 -3.69
C PRO A 99 2.81 16.01 -2.54
N THR A 100 1.97 15.78 -1.52
CA THR A 100 2.37 15.15 -0.25
C THR A 100 1.63 13.85 0.02
N PHE A 101 2.29 12.91 0.69
CA PHE A 101 1.65 11.67 1.14
C PHE A 101 0.41 11.96 2.01
N SER A 102 -0.65 11.18 1.78
CA SER A 102 -1.87 11.23 2.57
C SER A 102 -1.58 11.00 4.06
N TYR A 103 -2.38 11.59 4.93
CA TYR A 103 -2.21 11.44 6.38
C TYR A 103 -2.12 9.97 6.82
N GLY A 104 -3.00 9.12 6.27
CA GLY A 104 -3.01 7.68 6.53
C GLY A 104 -1.75 6.92 6.09
N GLN A 105 -0.99 7.44 5.11
CA GLN A 105 0.29 6.88 4.68
C GLN A 105 1.46 7.33 5.57
N ARG A 106 1.31 8.45 6.30
CA ARG A 106 2.31 8.99 7.24
C ARG A 106 2.11 8.54 8.69
N LEU A 107 1.08 7.74 8.97
CA LEU A 107 0.81 7.17 10.29
C LEU A 107 1.93 6.21 10.74
N PRO A 108 2.22 6.11 12.05
CA PRO A 108 3.22 5.18 12.58
C PRO A 108 3.00 3.73 12.15
N ALA A 109 4.09 3.05 11.79
CA ALA A 109 4.08 1.61 11.52
C ALA A 109 4.40 0.84 12.81
N ALA A 110 3.54 -0.11 13.18
CA ALA A 110 3.73 -0.97 14.34
C ALA A 110 4.01 -2.41 13.87
N VAL A 111 5.05 -3.05 14.42
CA VAL A 111 5.50 -4.40 14.06
C VAL A 111 5.99 -5.18 15.27
N ILE A 112 5.89 -6.51 15.22
CA ILE A 112 6.47 -7.41 16.23
C ILE A 112 7.59 -8.23 15.58
N LEU A 113 8.81 -8.15 16.10
CA LEU A 113 9.93 -9.00 15.70
C LEU A 113 9.94 -10.24 16.60
N ASN A 114 9.32 -11.33 16.12
CA ASN A 114 9.21 -12.59 16.85
C ASN A 114 10.55 -13.33 16.86
N TYR A 115 11.18 -13.46 18.03
CA TYR A 115 12.41 -14.23 18.15
C TYR A 115 12.12 -15.74 18.12
N ARG A 116 12.92 -16.46 17.33
CA ARG A 116 12.91 -17.92 17.25
C ARG A 116 14.28 -18.42 16.78
N ASP A 117 14.92 -19.26 17.58
CA ASP A 117 16.09 -20.07 17.17
C ASP A 117 17.23 -19.24 16.52
N GLY A 118 17.47 -18.02 16.99
CA GLY A 118 18.46 -17.07 16.44
C GLY A 118 17.91 -16.07 15.39
N VAL A 119 16.74 -16.35 14.81
CA VAL A 119 16.06 -15.56 13.77
C VAL A 119 14.99 -14.64 14.37
N TYR A 120 14.72 -13.51 13.72
CA TYR A 120 13.64 -12.58 14.08
C TYR A 120 12.63 -12.46 12.92
N LEU A 121 11.38 -12.86 13.17
CA LEU A 121 10.29 -12.92 12.19
C LEU A 121 9.33 -11.74 12.40
N THR A 122 9.38 -10.74 11.51
CA THR A 122 8.56 -9.53 11.57
C THR A 122 7.11 -9.81 11.18
N ASP A 123 6.18 -9.63 12.11
CA ASP A 123 4.74 -9.56 11.87
C ASP A 123 4.25 -8.10 11.95
N ALA A 124 3.15 -7.77 11.28
CA ALA A 124 2.46 -6.49 11.46
C ALA A 124 1.72 -6.47 12.81
N ASP A 125 1.82 -5.38 13.57
CA ASP A 125 1.11 -5.20 14.83
C ASP A 125 -0.16 -4.36 14.63
N SER A 126 -1.29 -5.05 14.51
CA SER A 126 -2.61 -4.41 14.36
C SER A 126 -3.28 -4.04 15.68
N SER A 127 -2.60 -4.12 16.83
CA SER A 127 -3.17 -3.73 18.13
C SER A 127 -3.46 -2.22 18.23
N LEU A 128 -2.80 -1.43 17.39
CA LEU A 128 -2.96 0.02 17.28
C LEU A 128 -3.74 0.45 16.01
N ASP A 129 -4.42 -0.48 15.34
CA ASP A 129 -5.32 -0.16 14.22
C ASP A 129 -6.77 0.02 14.70
N SER A 130 -7.59 0.75 13.94
CA SER A 130 -8.99 1.02 14.29
C SER A 130 -9.96 0.09 13.56
N ASP A 131 -10.79 -0.64 14.33
CA ASP A 131 -11.76 -1.66 13.86
C ASP A 131 -12.73 -1.17 12.76
N GLY A 132 -12.96 0.15 12.66
CA GLY A 132 -13.87 0.78 11.71
C GLY A 132 -13.57 0.56 10.21
N THR A 133 -12.49 -0.13 9.83
CA THR A 133 -12.20 -0.49 8.42
C THR A 133 -12.37 -1.98 8.08
N MET A 134 -12.81 -2.82 9.03
CA MET A 134 -12.85 -4.29 8.87
C MET A 134 -13.58 -4.78 7.60
N VAL A 135 -14.66 -4.10 7.20
CA VAL A 135 -15.43 -4.40 5.98
C VAL A 135 -14.58 -4.35 4.71
N LEU A 136 -13.65 -3.39 4.60
CA LEU A 136 -12.80 -3.25 3.42
C LEU A 136 -11.70 -4.32 3.36
N SER A 137 -11.22 -4.80 4.50
CA SER A 137 -10.24 -5.89 4.56
C SER A 137 -10.84 -7.20 4.03
N TYR A 138 -12.02 -7.59 4.51
CA TYR A 138 -12.72 -8.79 4.02
C TYR A 138 -13.16 -8.66 2.55
N MET A 139 -13.56 -7.46 2.13
CA MET A 139 -13.86 -7.16 0.73
C MET A 139 -12.64 -7.34 -0.18
N GLY A 140 -11.44 -7.01 0.30
CA GLY A 140 -10.19 -7.28 -0.41
C GLY A 140 -10.00 -8.77 -0.70
N THR A 141 -10.01 -9.62 0.33
CA THR A 141 -9.81 -11.08 0.20
C THR A 141 -10.89 -11.75 -0.66
N MET A 142 -12.16 -11.34 -0.52
CA MET A 142 -13.25 -11.87 -1.36
C MET A 142 -13.06 -11.49 -2.84
N LEU A 143 -12.70 -10.23 -3.11
CA LEU A 143 -12.50 -9.74 -4.47
C LEU A 143 -11.20 -10.24 -5.12
N GLU A 144 -10.16 -10.51 -4.34
CA GLU A 144 -8.94 -11.18 -4.79
C GLU A 144 -9.29 -12.52 -5.45
N LYS A 145 -10.03 -13.40 -4.76
CA LYS A 145 -10.50 -14.67 -5.34
C LYS A 145 -11.49 -14.43 -6.51
N PHE A 146 -12.42 -13.49 -6.39
CA PHE A 146 -13.38 -13.13 -7.46
C PHE A 146 -12.73 -12.71 -8.80
N PHE A 147 -11.51 -12.16 -8.77
CA PHE A 147 -10.77 -11.75 -9.97
C PHE A 147 -9.64 -12.72 -10.39
N THR A 148 -9.35 -13.76 -9.61
CA THR A 148 -8.25 -14.72 -9.86
C THR A 148 -8.69 -16.14 -10.21
N VAL A 149 -9.90 -16.57 -9.83
CA VAL A 149 -10.40 -17.93 -10.13
C VAL A 149 -11.57 -17.92 -11.14
N PRO A 150 -11.81 -19.00 -11.89
CA PRO A 150 -12.98 -19.13 -12.77
C PRO A 150 -14.31 -18.97 -12.04
N LYS A 151 -15.36 -18.53 -12.73
CA LYS A 151 -16.70 -18.29 -12.16
C LYS A 151 -17.26 -19.49 -11.39
N ALA A 152 -17.14 -20.70 -11.95
CA ALA A 152 -17.57 -21.93 -11.32
C ALA A 152 -16.78 -22.26 -10.03
N GLU A 153 -15.47 -22.03 -10.03
CA GLU A 153 -14.62 -22.20 -8.84
C GLU A 153 -14.99 -21.16 -7.76
N PHE A 154 -15.20 -19.89 -8.14
CA PHE A 154 -15.61 -18.84 -7.21
C PHE A 154 -16.94 -19.16 -6.51
N GLN A 155 -17.89 -19.75 -7.22
CA GLN A 155 -19.17 -20.16 -6.65
C GLN A 155 -19.03 -21.19 -5.51
N THR A 156 -17.95 -21.98 -5.47
CA THR A 156 -17.68 -22.93 -4.36
C THR A 156 -17.30 -22.24 -3.04
N PHE A 157 -16.85 -20.98 -3.07
CA PHE A 157 -16.57 -20.17 -1.88
C PHE A 157 -17.81 -19.45 -1.31
N LEU A 158 -19.00 -19.69 -1.86
CA LEU A 158 -20.26 -19.15 -1.34
C LEU A 158 -20.86 -20.07 -0.28
N ARG A 159 -21.51 -19.50 0.73
CA ARG A 159 -22.09 -20.24 1.87
C ARG A 159 -23.15 -21.27 1.46
N ASP A 160 -23.89 -20.97 0.40
CA ASP A 160 -24.96 -21.82 -0.12
C ASP A 160 -24.44 -22.96 -1.03
N ALA A 161 -23.14 -22.99 -1.35
CA ALA A 161 -22.55 -24.06 -2.13
C ALA A 161 -22.32 -25.32 -1.29
N PRO A 162 -22.38 -26.53 -1.90
CA PRO A 162 -22.01 -27.78 -1.23
C PRO A 162 -20.65 -27.69 -0.53
N LEU A 163 -20.49 -28.47 0.54
CA LEU A 163 -19.19 -28.71 1.16
C LEU A 163 -18.51 -29.85 0.39
N GLU A 164 -17.63 -29.50 -0.55
CA GLU A 164 -16.79 -30.49 -1.22
C GLU A 164 -15.78 -31.09 -0.22
N PRO A 165 -15.52 -32.41 -0.29
CA PRO A 165 -14.76 -33.13 0.75
C PRO A 165 -13.23 -32.93 0.66
N ASP A 166 -12.72 -32.39 -0.45
CA ASP A 166 -11.32 -32.00 -0.62
C ASP A 166 -11.21 -30.47 -0.66
N SER A 167 -10.57 -29.89 0.36
CA SER A 167 -10.05 -28.52 0.28
C SER A 167 -8.86 -28.51 -0.66
N ASP A 168 -8.78 -27.55 -1.60
CA ASP A 168 -7.67 -27.44 -2.53
C ASP A 168 -6.29 -27.50 -1.83
N PRO A 169 -5.46 -28.53 -2.09
CA PRO A 169 -4.16 -28.69 -1.44
C PRO A 169 -3.08 -27.76 -2.01
N ARG A 170 -3.38 -26.97 -3.06
CA ARG A 170 -2.46 -25.96 -3.61
C ARG A 170 -2.18 -24.87 -2.58
N ARG A 171 -0.94 -24.79 -2.10
CA ARG A 171 -0.48 -23.65 -1.29
C ARG A 171 -0.48 -22.38 -2.12
N GLU A 172 -0.80 -21.25 -1.47
CA GLU A 172 -0.65 -19.90 -2.05
C GLU A 172 0.73 -19.69 -2.66
N ALA A 173 0.77 -19.00 -3.80
CA ALA A 173 2.01 -18.74 -4.52
C ALA A 173 2.86 -17.69 -3.79
N TYR A 174 4.04 -18.11 -3.31
CA TYR A 174 5.00 -17.22 -2.65
C TYR A 174 6.31 -17.09 -3.44
N ARG A 175 6.82 -15.86 -3.54
CA ARG A 175 8.21 -15.58 -3.95
C ARG A 175 9.00 -15.07 -2.75
N TYR A 176 10.21 -15.61 -2.60
CA TYR A 176 11.16 -15.26 -1.56
C TYR A 176 12.33 -14.46 -2.16
N ALA A 177 12.72 -13.37 -1.52
CA ALA A 177 13.76 -12.46 -1.97
C ALA A 177 14.75 -12.17 -0.84
N LYS A 178 16.06 -12.32 -1.12
CA LYS A 178 17.14 -12.13 -0.15
C LYS A 178 17.84 -10.79 -0.35
N TYR A 179 18.09 -10.07 0.73
CA TYR A 179 19.02 -8.93 0.75
C TYR A 179 19.82 -8.98 2.05
N GLY A 180 21.15 -9.02 1.98
CA GLY A 180 22.00 -9.07 3.18
C GLY A 180 21.59 -10.20 4.14
N ASN A 181 21.27 -9.83 5.38
CA ASN A 181 20.77 -10.71 6.43
C ASN A 181 19.22 -10.77 6.52
N TYR A 182 18.51 -10.24 5.52
CA TYR A 182 17.04 -10.23 5.40
C TYR A 182 16.50 -11.22 4.37
N MET A 183 15.46 -11.95 4.75
CA MET A 183 14.64 -12.81 3.86
C MET A 183 13.20 -12.28 3.78
N MET A 184 12.78 -11.87 2.59
CA MET A 184 11.47 -11.21 2.37
C MET A 184 10.53 -12.11 1.56
N ARG A 185 9.24 -12.13 1.88
CA ARG A 185 8.20 -12.92 1.18
C ARG A 185 7.11 -12.02 0.59
N SER A 186 6.81 -12.19 -0.70
CA SER A 186 5.54 -11.73 -1.28
C SER A 186 4.65 -12.92 -1.62
N GLN A 187 3.34 -12.75 -1.44
CA GLN A 187 2.33 -13.49 -2.18
C GLN A 187 2.32 -13.02 -3.64
N LEU A 188 1.89 -13.87 -4.57
CA LEU A 188 1.74 -13.56 -5.98
C LEU A 188 0.28 -13.83 -6.39
N ASP A 189 -0.39 -12.84 -6.96
CA ASP A 189 -1.84 -12.94 -7.25
C ASP A 189 -2.11 -13.46 -8.68
N CYS A 190 -1.31 -13.06 -9.67
CA CYS A 190 -1.50 -13.40 -11.09
C CYS A 190 -0.20 -13.54 -11.89
N GLN A 191 -0.29 -14.20 -13.06
CA GLN A 191 0.76 -14.26 -14.07
C GLN A 191 0.16 -14.24 -15.49
N ASP A 192 0.74 -13.47 -16.39
CA ASP A 192 0.37 -13.43 -17.81
C ASP A 192 1.63 -13.23 -18.69
N ASN A 193 1.79 -14.07 -19.71
CA ASN A 193 2.97 -14.10 -20.57
C ASN A 193 3.11 -12.87 -21.50
N ARG A 194 2.09 -12.01 -21.56
CA ARG A 194 2.10 -10.76 -22.34
C ARG A 194 2.78 -9.61 -21.60
N LEU A 195 3.04 -9.76 -20.30
CA LEU A 195 3.78 -8.80 -19.48
C LEU A 195 5.29 -9.11 -19.46
N PRO A 196 6.16 -8.09 -19.28
CA PRO A 196 7.61 -8.27 -19.19
C PRO A 196 8.10 -9.17 -18.03
N GLY A 197 9.39 -9.51 -18.08
CA GLY A 197 10.13 -10.10 -16.96
C GLY A 197 9.67 -11.52 -16.61
N THR A 198 8.91 -11.66 -15.53
CA THR A 198 8.34 -12.96 -15.12
C THR A 198 6.85 -13.10 -15.46
N GLY A 199 6.23 -12.08 -16.07
CA GLY A 199 4.80 -12.03 -16.32
C GLY A 199 3.92 -11.88 -15.08
N VAL A 200 4.50 -11.92 -13.88
CA VAL A 200 3.78 -11.89 -12.59
C VAL A 200 3.34 -10.46 -12.26
N PHE A 201 2.09 -10.32 -11.83
CA PHE A 201 1.52 -9.06 -11.36
C PHE A 201 0.57 -9.29 -10.17
N ASP A 202 0.26 -8.19 -9.50
CA ASP A 202 -0.55 -8.15 -8.28
C ASP A 202 -1.99 -7.70 -8.60
N ILE A 203 -3.01 -8.14 -7.85
CA ILE A 203 -4.38 -7.59 -7.95
C ILE A 203 -4.69 -6.74 -6.71
N LYS A 204 -5.18 -5.51 -6.94
CA LYS A 204 -5.52 -4.58 -5.86
C LYS A 204 -6.89 -3.93 -6.06
N THR A 205 -7.71 -3.95 -5.02
CA THR A 205 -9.08 -3.48 -5.03
C THR A 205 -9.17 -2.04 -4.54
N ARG A 206 -9.70 -1.13 -5.35
CA ARG A 206 -9.84 0.29 -5.02
C ARG A 206 -11.29 0.66 -4.76
N ALA A 207 -11.68 0.59 -3.49
CA ALA A 207 -12.95 1.11 -3.00
C ALA A 207 -13.04 2.64 -3.23
N ALA A 208 -14.16 3.08 -3.80
CA ALA A 208 -14.42 4.49 -4.09
C ALA A 208 -14.44 5.38 -2.82
N LYS A 209 -14.02 6.64 -2.97
CA LYS A 209 -13.77 7.63 -1.92
C LYS A 209 -14.67 7.56 -0.67
N PRO A 210 -16.03 7.61 -0.75
CA PRO A 210 -16.90 7.54 0.43
C PRO A 210 -16.55 6.40 1.37
N LEU A 211 -16.37 5.19 0.85
CA LEU A 211 -16.13 3.97 1.63
C LEU A 211 -14.85 4.03 2.47
N ARG A 212 -13.91 4.92 2.10
CA ARG A 212 -12.59 5.08 2.72
C ARG A 212 -12.53 6.26 3.70
N ILE A 213 -13.50 7.18 3.67
CA ILE A 213 -13.58 8.39 4.52
C ILE A 213 -14.78 8.39 5.47
N ASP A 214 -15.79 7.58 5.16
CA ASP A 214 -17.07 7.45 5.86
C ASP A 214 -17.38 5.95 6.08
N PRO A 215 -16.43 5.16 6.64
CA PRO A 215 -16.41 3.70 6.51
C PRO A 215 -17.48 2.98 7.34
N LEU A 216 -18.17 3.67 8.25
CA LEU A 216 -19.34 3.14 8.95
C LEU A 216 -20.61 3.20 8.09
N ASN A 217 -20.60 3.98 7.00
CA ASN A 217 -21.77 4.28 6.17
C ASN A 217 -21.70 3.54 4.81
N VAL A 218 -21.33 2.26 4.85
CA VAL A 218 -21.00 1.44 3.65
C VAL A 218 -22.16 1.35 2.67
N GLU A 219 -23.40 1.14 3.16
CA GLU A 219 -24.58 1.03 2.29
C GLU A 219 -24.81 2.33 1.51
N GLU A 220 -24.86 3.48 2.18
CA GLU A 220 -25.02 4.77 1.49
C GLU A 220 -23.82 5.05 0.56
N GLY A 221 -22.60 4.77 1.02
CA GLY A 221 -21.37 4.90 0.24
C GLY A 221 -21.37 4.07 -1.05
N SER A 222 -22.04 2.91 -1.05
CA SER A 222 -22.18 2.03 -2.22
C SER A 222 -23.04 2.61 -3.35
N GLY A 223 -23.72 3.73 -3.10
CA GLY A 223 -24.38 4.50 -4.16
C GLY A 223 -23.42 5.33 -5.03
N TYR A 224 -22.19 5.61 -4.58
CA TYR A 224 -21.26 6.50 -5.29
C TYR A 224 -20.80 5.93 -6.62
N LEU A 225 -20.73 6.74 -7.68
CA LEU A 225 -20.36 6.30 -9.03
C LEU A 225 -19.08 6.95 -9.53
N LEU A 226 -18.23 6.17 -10.22
CA LEU A 226 -17.27 6.72 -11.17
C LEU A 226 -17.99 6.90 -12.51
N ARG A 227 -17.91 8.10 -13.08
CA ARG A 227 -18.69 8.57 -14.24
C ARG A 227 -17.82 9.09 -15.40
N THR A 228 -16.60 9.51 -15.09
CA THR A 228 -15.63 10.05 -16.06
C THR A 228 -14.24 9.47 -15.80
N LEU A 229 -13.37 9.51 -16.81
CA LEU A 229 -11.96 9.24 -16.63
C LEU A 229 -11.33 10.35 -15.75
N PHE A 230 -11.52 11.61 -16.17
CA PHE A 230 -10.93 12.80 -15.56
C PHE A 230 -11.92 13.59 -14.66
N GLY A 231 -11.40 14.37 -13.72
CA GLY A 231 -12.12 15.26 -12.81
C GLY A 231 -11.70 15.07 -11.34
N ARG A 232 -12.10 16.01 -10.46
CA ARG A 232 -11.78 15.95 -9.01
C ARG A 232 -12.74 15.07 -8.18
N TYR A 233 -13.88 14.65 -8.73
CA TYR A 233 -14.90 13.83 -8.05
C TYR A 233 -15.61 12.93 -9.07
N GLU A 234 -16.14 11.79 -8.62
CA GLU A 234 -16.91 10.84 -9.45
C GLU A 234 -16.13 10.40 -10.71
N SER A 235 -14.81 10.24 -10.57
CA SER A 235 -13.85 9.99 -11.65
C SER A 235 -12.73 9.04 -11.23
N PHE A 236 -12.17 8.30 -12.19
CA PHE A 236 -11.02 7.42 -11.94
C PHE A 236 -9.77 8.23 -11.55
N GLU A 237 -9.52 9.37 -12.20
CA GLU A 237 -8.41 10.28 -11.86
C GLU A 237 -8.41 10.74 -10.40
N SER A 238 -9.59 10.95 -9.80
CA SER A 238 -9.73 11.31 -8.38
C SER A 238 -9.40 10.15 -7.43
N GLU A 239 -9.53 8.91 -7.90
CA GLU A 239 -9.06 7.72 -7.17
C GLU A 239 -7.57 7.45 -7.41
N TYR A 240 -7.08 7.66 -8.63
CA TYR A 240 -5.67 7.48 -9.04
C TYR A 240 -4.74 8.51 -8.37
N HIS A 241 -5.08 9.81 -8.36
CA HIS A 241 -4.40 10.83 -7.55
C HIS A 241 -4.23 10.40 -6.09
N ASP A 242 -5.29 9.84 -5.52
CA ASP A 242 -5.29 9.42 -4.13
C ASP A 242 -4.55 8.07 -3.95
N LEU A 243 -4.40 7.23 -4.99
CA LEU A 243 -3.54 6.02 -4.97
C LEU A 243 -2.06 6.40 -4.91
N ILE A 244 -1.61 7.39 -5.70
CA ILE A 244 -0.24 7.95 -5.61
C ILE A 244 0.07 8.33 -4.15
N ARG A 245 -0.88 9.02 -3.50
CA ARG A 245 -0.74 9.55 -2.13
C ARG A 245 -0.94 8.53 -1.01
N SER A 246 -1.53 7.36 -1.25
CA SER A 246 -1.95 6.42 -0.19
C SER A 246 -1.45 4.98 -0.34
N ALA A 247 -1.06 4.55 -1.54
CA ALA A 247 -0.84 3.15 -1.86
C ALA A 247 0.44 2.88 -2.68
N PHE A 248 0.77 3.74 -3.64
CA PHE A 248 1.86 3.48 -4.60
C PHE A 248 3.19 3.11 -3.95
N LEU A 249 3.61 3.79 -2.88
CA LEU A 249 4.87 3.48 -2.19
C LEU A 249 4.89 2.05 -1.61
N LYS A 250 3.74 1.55 -1.15
CA LYS A 250 3.59 0.18 -0.65
C LYS A 250 3.50 -0.83 -1.79
N TYR A 251 2.81 -0.47 -2.88
CA TYR A 251 2.67 -1.32 -4.06
C TYR A 251 3.99 -1.48 -4.83
N SER A 252 4.81 -0.43 -4.97
CA SER A 252 6.13 -0.54 -5.60
C SER A 252 7.11 -1.38 -4.75
N MET A 253 7.07 -1.24 -3.43
CA MET A 253 7.81 -2.11 -2.50
C MET A 253 7.34 -3.58 -2.57
N GLN A 254 6.03 -3.82 -2.61
CA GLN A 254 5.47 -5.17 -2.78
C GLN A 254 5.90 -5.78 -4.12
N ALA A 255 5.76 -5.03 -5.22
CA ALA A 255 6.16 -5.45 -6.56
C ALA A 255 7.65 -5.80 -6.66
N ARG A 256 8.54 -5.03 -6.02
CA ARG A 256 9.98 -5.34 -5.97
C ARG A 256 10.29 -6.59 -5.16
N ILE A 257 9.66 -6.79 -4.00
CA ILE A 257 9.83 -8.03 -3.20
C ILE A 257 9.26 -9.25 -3.95
N GLY A 258 8.14 -9.07 -4.66
CA GLY A 258 7.50 -10.09 -5.49
C GLY A 258 8.13 -10.27 -6.88
N ASN A 259 9.11 -9.45 -7.28
CA ASN A 259 9.64 -9.37 -8.66
C ASN A 259 8.52 -9.36 -9.72
N MET A 260 7.53 -8.50 -9.50
CA MET A 260 6.34 -8.28 -10.32
C MET A 260 6.56 -7.12 -11.30
N ASP A 261 5.88 -7.15 -12.44
CA ASP A 261 5.93 -6.06 -13.43
C ASP A 261 5.08 -4.84 -13.00
N GLY A 262 3.99 -5.08 -12.24
CA GLY A 262 3.04 -4.04 -11.85
C GLY A 262 1.85 -4.58 -11.06
N VAL A 263 0.80 -3.76 -10.97
CA VAL A 263 -0.44 -4.07 -10.26
C VAL A 263 -1.67 -3.79 -11.15
N MET A 264 -2.67 -4.67 -11.09
CA MET A 264 -3.98 -4.49 -11.72
C MET A 264 -4.96 -3.94 -10.68
N VAL A 265 -5.44 -2.71 -10.88
CA VAL A 265 -6.35 -2.04 -9.96
C VAL A 265 -7.80 -2.19 -10.41
N ALA A 266 -8.62 -2.87 -9.60
CA ALA A 266 -10.06 -3.00 -9.80
C ALA A 266 -10.82 -1.92 -9.01
N TYR A 267 -11.46 -0.96 -9.69
CA TYR A 267 -12.21 0.12 -9.04
C TYR A 267 -13.66 -0.28 -8.78
N HIS A 268 -14.13 -0.14 -7.55
CA HIS A 268 -15.46 -0.62 -7.14
C HIS A 268 -16.10 0.27 -6.06
N ASN A 269 -17.41 0.16 -5.89
CA ASN A 269 -18.17 0.83 -4.82
C ASN A 269 -18.87 -0.17 -3.87
N THR A 270 -18.32 -1.37 -3.69
CA THR A 270 -18.93 -2.53 -2.99
C THR A 270 -20.30 -3.02 -3.47
N ALA A 271 -20.98 -2.32 -4.39
CA ALA A 271 -22.17 -2.81 -5.09
C ALA A 271 -21.90 -3.15 -6.58
N GLN A 272 -20.93 -2.48 -7.20
CA GLN A 272 -20.47 -2.77 -8.56
C GLN A 272 -18.99 -2.42 -8.78
N VAL A 273 -18.39 -3.05 -9.80
CA VAL A 273 -17.08 -2.71 -10.36
C VAL A 273 -17.28 -1.73 -11.54
N PHE A 274 -16.43 -0.71 -11.65
CA PHE A 274 -16.49 0.29 -12.71
C PHE A 274 -15.55 -0.01 -13.87
N GLY A 275 -14.38 -0.58 -13.57
CA GLY A 275 -13.31 -0.80 -14.53
C GLY A 275 -11.99 -1.21 -13.86
N PHE A 276 -11.04 -1.57 -14.70
CA PHE A 276 -9.69 -1.99 -14.32
C PHE A 276 -8.64 -1.02 -14.89
N GLN A 277 -7.52 -0.83 -14.20
CA GLN A 277 -6.34 -0.15 -14.72
C GLN A 277 -5.10 -0.99 -14.40
N TYR A 278 -4.28 -1.30 -15.41
CA TYR A 278 -2.93 -1.79 -15.17
C TYR A 278 -2.01 -0.62 -14.86
N ILE A 279 -1.20 -0.75 -13.80
CA ILE A 279 -0.24 0.26 -13.35
C ILE A 279 1.10 -0.45 -13.20
N SER A 280 2.04 -0.20 -14.11
CA SER A 280 3.38 -0.80 -14.06
C SER A 280 4.19 -0.27 -12.87
N LEU A 281 5.23 -1.00 -12.49
CA LEU A 281 6.22 -0.53 -11.52
C LEU A 281 6.86 0.79 -11.97
N GLU A 282 7.12 0.94 -13.27
CA GLU A 282 7.59 2.20 -13.89
C GLU A 282 6.61 3.37 -13.71
N GLU A 283 5.30 3.16 -13.89
CA GLU A 283 4.28 4.20 -13.67
C GLU A 283 4.16 4.59 -12.18
N MET A 284 4.38 3.64 -11.27
CA MET A 284 4.45 3.93 -9.83
C MET A 284 5.74 4.69 -9.46
N ASP A 285 6.89 4.29 -10.02
CA ASP A 285 8.16 4.97 -9.79
C ASP A 285 8.13 6.41 -10.32
N GLU A 286 7.65 6.65 -11.54
CA GLU A 286 7.44 7.99 -12.09
C GLU A 286 6.60 8.89 -11.18
N ALA A 287 5.53 8.36 -10.59
CA ALA A 287 4.61 9.11 -9.73
C ALA A 287 5.14 9.33 -8.30
N LEU A 288 6.04 8.47 -7.81
CA LEU A 288 6.68 8.58 -6.50
C LEU A 288 7.97 9.42 -6.52
N TYR A 289 8.71 9.37 -7.64
CA TYR A 289 10.11 9.81 -7.72
C TYR A 289 10.40 10.78 -8.89
N GLY A 290 9.42 11.04 -9.77
CA GLY A 290 9.63 11.82 -11.00
C GLY A 290 10.42 11.10 -12.10
N ASN A 291 11.06 9.96 -11.79
CA ASN A 291 11.95 9.19 -12.67
C ASN A 291 11.84 7.69 -12.34
N SER A 292 11.72 6.83 -13.35
CA SER A 292 11.63 5.38 -13.16
C SER A 292 12.97 4.70 -12.85
N ALA A 293 14.09 5.24 -13.33
CA ALA A 293 15.41 4.60 -13.21
C ALA A 293 15.90 4.42 -11.76
N VAL A 294 15.49 5.30 -10.85
CA VAL A 294 16.01 5.39 -9.47
C VAL A 294 15.30 4.47 -8.47
N GLY A 295 14.10 3.98 -8.80
CA GLY A 295 13.23 3.30 -7.83
C GLY A 295 13.81 2.00 -7.25
N GLN A 296 14.65 1.29 -8.02
CA GLN A 296 15.34 0.08 -7.54
C GLN A 296 16.46 0.41 -6.55
N ASP A 297 17.21 1.48 -6.81
CA ASP A 297 18.31 1.90 -5.94
C ASP A 297 17.72 2.46 -4.62
N ILE A 298 16.66 3.29 -4.69
CA ILE A 298 15.87 3.77 -3.53
C ILE A 298 15.35 2.61 -2.67
N PHE A 299 14.72 1.59 -3.27
CA PHE A 299 14.25 0.40 -2.56
C PHE A 299 15.40 -0.35 -1.88
N THR A 300 16.55 -0.49 -2.56
CA THR A 300 17.75 -1.14 -2.04
C THR A 300 18.30 -0.39 -0.81
N GLY A 301 18.34 0.95 -0.85
CA GLY A 301 18.69 1.78 0.31
C GLY A 301 17.71 1.61 1.47
N CYS A 302 16.41 1.50 1.19
CA CYS A 302 15.40 1.28 2.23
C CYS A 302 15.58 -0.07 2.95
N VAL A 303 15.83 -1.16 2.21
CA VAL A 303 16.07 -2.49 2.81
C VAL A 303 17.43 -2.52 3.54
N SER A 304 18.45 -1.82 3.04
CA SER A 304 19.73 -1.70 3.75
C SER A 304 19.62 -0.98 5.09
N MET A 305 18.81 0.09 5.17
CA MET A 305 18.53 0.77 6.42
C MET A 305 17.62 -0.07 7.34
N LEU A 306 16.69 -0.86 6.79
CA LEU A 306 15.88 -1.79 7.57
C LEU A 306 16.77 -2.83 8.29
N GLU A 307 17.80 -3.35 7.62
CA GLU A 307 18.78 -4.27 8.25
C GLU A 307 19.62 -3.59 9.33
N ALA A 308 20.15 -2.39 9.05
CA ALA A 308 20.93 -1.62 10.01
C ALA A 308 20.14 -1.33 11.29
N ILE A 309 18.90 -0.83 11.16
CA ILE A 309 18.08 -0.42 12.30
C ILE A 309 17.59 -1.62 13.09
N ASN A 310 17.10 -2.68 12.42
CA ASN A 310 16.66 -3.88 13.13
C ASN A 310 17.82 -4.63 13.82
N THR A 311 19.07 -4.41 13.40
CA THR A 311 20.25 -4.90 14.12
C THR A 311 20.43 -4.24 15.49
N GLU A 312 20.17 -2.94 15.62
CA GLU A 312 20.21 -2.25 16.93
C GLU A 312 18.93 -2.50 17.76
N VAL A 313 17.76 -2.57 17.12
CA VAL A 313 16.48 -2.91 17.78
C VAL A 313 16.59 -4.23 18.57
N VAL A 314 17.12 -5.29 17.95
CA VAL A 314 17.30 -6.59 18.61
C VAL A 314 18.56 -6.67 19.50
N ALA A 315 19.37 -5.61 19.54
CA ALA A 315 20.42 -5.44 20.53
C ALA A 315 19.90 -4.80 21.83
N CYS A 316 18.76 -4.09 21.78
CA CYS A 316 18.10 -3.52 22.97
C CYS A 316 17.58 -4.62 23.91
N PHE A 317 16.98 -5.68 23.36
CA PHE A 317 16.48 -6.83 24.11
C PHE A 317 16.91 -8.15 23.43
N PRO A 318 18.17 -8.59 23.63
CA PRO A 318 18.72 -9.75 22.93
C PRO A 318 17.96 -11.04 23.21
N GLN A 319 17.67 -11.80 22.13
CA GLN A 319 16.97 -13.10 22.17
C GLN A 319 15.53 -13.03 22.71
N GLN A 320 14.88 -11.87 22.61
CA GLN A 320 13.50 -11.65 23.01
C GLN A 320 12.65 -11.21 21.83
N THR A 321 11.35 -11.56 21.86
CA THR A 321 10.37 -10.97 20.95
C THR A 321 10.08 -9.53 21.39
N VAL A 322 10.17 -8.58 20.45
CA VAL A 322 9.94 -7.15 20.72
C VAL A 322 8.81 -6.61 19.84
N SER A 323 7.98 -5.72 20.40
CA SER A 323 7.11 -4.84 19.61
C SER A 323 7.82 -3.52 19.37
N CYS A 324 7.60 -2.93 18.20
CA CYS A 324 8.26 -1.70 17.76
C CYS A 324 7.29 -0.75 17.07
N LEU A 325 7.32 0.53 17.46
CA LEU A 325 6.58 1.62 16.81
C LEU A 325 7.55 2.54 16.07
N TRP A 326 7.36 2.69 14.76
CA TRP A 326 8.22 3.45 13.85
C TRP A 326 7.49 4.70 13.35
N LYS A 327 8.11 5.88 13.48
CA LYS A 327 7.60 7.14 12.93
C LYS A 327 8.73 8.08 12.51
N THR A 328 8.82 8.37 11.21
CA THR A 328 9.62 9.49 10.71
C THR A 328 8.93 10.81 11.06
N ALA A 329 9.65 11.74 11.67
CA ALA A 329 9.16 13.09 12.00
C ALA A 329 8.65 13.81 10.74
N ASP A 330 7.67 14.70 10.87
CA ASP A 330 6.99 15.33 9.71
C ASP A 330 7.89 16.29 8.90
N ASP A 331 9.12 16.55 9.37
CA ASP A 331 10.18 17.30 8.68
C ASP A 331 11.17 16.41 7.90
N GLY A 332 11.09 15.08 8.05
CA GLY A 332 11.99 14.12 7.42
C GLY A 332 13.41 14.06 7.99
N GLN A 333 13.71 14.73 9.11
CA GLN A 333 15.09 14.81 9.64
C GLN A 333 15.46 13.65 10.57
N VAL A 334 14.49 13.17 11.36
CA VAL A 334 14.67 12.09 12.35
C VAL A 334 13.59 11.03 12.15
N MET A 335 13.95 9.76 12.36
CA MET A 335 12.97 8.70 12.57
C MET A 335 13.12 8.12 13.97
N HIS A 336 12.01 8.08 14.69
CA HIS A 336 11.92 7.48 16.01
C HIS A 336 11.48 6.01 15.87
N VAL A 337 12.19 5.11 16.53
CA VAL A 337 11.80 3.71 16.72
C VAL A 337 11.75 3.41 18.21
N PHE A 338 10.55 3.21 18.73
CA PHE A 338 10.32 2.75 20.09
C PHE A 338 10.37 1.23 20.12
N VAL A 339 11.02 0.64 21.12
CA VAL A 339 11.21 -0.80 21.27
C VAL A 339 10.81 -1.23 22.68
N GLU A 340 9.95 -2.24 22.78
CA GLU A 340 9.59 -2.89 24.04
C GLU A 340 9.65 -4.42 23.89
N PRO A 341 10.04 -5.18 24.93
CA PRO A 341 9.83 -6.63 24.94
C PRO A 341 8.33 -6.95 24.98
N THR A 342 7.87 -7.97 24.27
CA THR A 342 6.43 -8.36 24.29
C THR A 342 6.05 -9.14 25.54
N HIS A 343 7.01 -9.83 26.14
CA HIS A 343 6.88 -10.52 27.42
C HIS A 343 7.89 -9.90 28.40
N TRP A 344 7.41 -9.49 29.56
CA TRP A 344 8.20 -8.89 30.63
C TRP A 344 7.62 -9.34 31.96
N GLU A 345 8.48 -9.86 32.83
CA GLU A 345 8.14 -10.16 34.23
C GLU A 345 9.02 -9.28 35.12
N PRO A 346 8.44 -8.40 35.96
CA PRO A 346 9.22 -7.51 36.81
C PRO A 346 9.95 -8.32 37.90
N SER A 347 11.22 -8.00 38.11
CA SER A 347 12.06 -8.61 39.15
C SER A 347 11.72 -8.09 40.55
N THR A 348 11.16 -6.87 40.64
CA THR A 348 10.63 -6.30 41.89
C THR A 348 9.26 -5.65 41.70
N GLU A 349 8.42 -5.66 42.73
CA GLU A 349 7.14 -4.96 42.73
C GLU A 349 7.33 -3.46 42.46
N GLY A 350 6.60 -2.91 41.48
CA GLY A 350 6.73 -1.53 41.03
C GLY A 350 7.79 -1.27 39.94
N GLU A 351 8.52 -2.29 39.47
CA GLU A 351 9.43 -2.14 38.32
C GLU A 351 8.65 -1.91 37.02
N GLU A 352 8.84 -0.76 36.39
CA GLU A 352 8.22 -0.44 35.11
C GLU A 352 8.75 -1.31 33.97
N LYS A 353 7.85 -1.70 33.05
CA LYS A 353 8.25 -2.35 31.80
C LYS A 353 9.24 -1.45 31.03
N PRO A 354 10.41 -1.94 30.63
CA PRO A 354 11.41 -1.14 29.93
C PRO A 354 10.96 -0.80 28.51
N ILE A 355 11.30 0.40 28.08
CA ILE A 355 11.10 0.91 26.72
C ILE A 355 12.34 1.69 26.28
N VAL A 356 12.82 1.43 25.06
CA VAL A 356 13.96 2.14 24.47
C VAL A 356 13.45 2.96 23.29
N GLN A 357 13.92 4.21 23.16
CA GLN A 357 13.76 4.99 21.94
C GLN A 357 15.10 5.07 21.20
N LEU A 358 15.07 4.72 19.92
CA LEU A 358 16.15 4.91 18.97
C LEU A 358 15.80 6.07 18.04
N ASP A 359 16.69 7.07 17.95
CA ASP A 359 16.57 8.20 17.04
C ASP A 359 17.57 8.06 15.90
N ILE A 360 17.05 7.83 14.70
CA ILE A 360 17.82 7.58 13.47
C ILE A 360 17.89 8.86 12.64
N VAL A 361 19.11 9.25 12.26
CA VAL A 361 19.40 10.41 11.40
C VAL A 361 20.26 9.95 10.22
N VAL A 362 20.01 10.48 9.03
CA VAL A 362 20.69 10.08 7.77
C VAL A 362 21.33 11.26 7.03
N GLU A 363 22.50 11.00 6.44
CA GLU A 363 23.13 11.83 5.41
C GLU A 363 23.21 11.03 4.11
N ASN A 364 22.55 11.52 3.05
CA ASN A 364 22.71 10.99 1.71
C ASN A 364 23.94 11.60 1.04
N ARG A 365 24.81 10.76 0.46
CA ARG A 365 25.99 11.22 -0.29
C ARG A 365 26.08 10.59 -1.67
N VAL A 366 25.94 11.39 -2.72
CA VAL A 366 26.11 10.99 -4.12
C VAL A 366 27.51 11.40 -4.60
N ASP A 367 28.30 10.43 -5.06
CA ASP A 367 29.71 10.61 -5.44
C ASP A 367 30.55 11.38 -4.39
N GLY A 368 30.21 11.16 -3.11
CA GLY A 368 30.83 11.79 -1.94
C GLY A 368 30.31 13.18 -1.57
N ARG A 369 29.48 13.82 -2.41
CA ARG A 369 28.80 15.10 -2.12
C ARG A 369 27.59 14.85 -1.23
N LEU A 370 27.44 15.62 -0.15
CA LEU A 370 26.21 15.63 0.65
C LEU A 370 25.06 16.20 -0.20
N ILE A 371 23.92 15.53 -0.19
CA ILE A 371 22.69 15.94 -0.88
C ILE A 371 21.49 15.82 0.05
N GLU A 372 20.49 16.67 -0.15
CA GLU A 372 19.28 16.72 0.69
C GLU A 372 18.13 15.93 0.06
N ASP A 373 17.86 16.16 -1.23
CA ASP A 373 16.91 15.40 -2.03
C ASP A 373 17.65 14.30 -2.80
N VAL A 374 17.59 13.08 -2.25
CA VAL A 374 18.22 11.90 -2.87
C VAL A 374 17.57 11.50 -4.20
N VAL A 375 16.32 11.86 -4.40
CA VAL A 375 15.50 11.35 -5.50
C VAL A 375 15.77 12.13 -6.78
N ASN A 376 15.89 13.46 -6.68
CA ASN A 376 16.26 14.34 -7.79
C ASN A 376 17.74 14.25 -8.21
N GLU A 377 18.65 13.94 -7.27
CA GLU A 377 20.11 13.91 -7.51
C GLU A 377 20.66 12.49 -7.85
N LEU A 378 19.80 11.46 -7.90
CA LEU A 378 20.19 10.11 -8.29
C LEU A 378 20.19 9.93 -9.83
N GLU A 379 21.37 9.75 -10.42
CA GLU A 379 21.53 9.26 -11.79
C GLU A 379 22.06 7.82 -11.81
N ASP A 380 21.75 7.08 -12.89
CA ASP A 380 22.14 5.68 -13.13
C ASP A 380 23.64 5.36 -12.97
N THR A 381 24.49 6.39 -13.05
CA THR A 381 25.96 6.26 -13.02
C THR A 381 26.60 6.57 -11.66
N PHE A 382 25.86 7.16 -10.72
CA PHE A 382 26.38 7.66 -9.45
C PHE A 382 26.45 6.59 -8.35
N GLN A 383 27.31 6.82 -7.35
CA GLN A 383 27.46 5.99 -6.16
C GLN A 383 26.83 6.69 -4.95
N TRP A 384 25.55 6.39 -4.69
CA TRP A 384 24.87 6.81 -3.47
C TRP A 384 25.37 6.03 -2.25
N ASN A 385 25.74 6.75 -1.20
CA ASN A 385 26.16 6.22 0.09
C ASN A 385 25.24 6.81 1.17
N ILE A 386 24.80 5.97 2.11
CA ILE A 386 23.99 6.39 3.25
C ILE A 386 24.88 6.34 4.50
N THR A 387 25.24 7.50 5.03
CA THR A 387 25.83 7.59 6.37
C THR A 387 24.70 7.82 7.37
N TYR A 388 24.75 7.19 8.53
CA TYR A 388 23.70 7.37 9.55
C TYR A 388 24.26 7.35 10.98
N SER A 389 23.46 7.87 11.90
CA SER A 389 23.57 7.59 13.33
C SER A 389 22.25 6.97 13.81
N ILE A 390 22.38 6.02 14.75
CA ILE A 390 21.26 5.45 15.50
C ILE A 390 21.59 5.73 16.96
N ASN A 391 20.82 6.60 17.59
CA ASN A 391 21.13 7.16 18.90
C ASN A 391 20.13 6.61 19.91
N HIS A 392 20.62 5.99 20.98
CA HIS A 392 19.75 5.61 22.11
C HIS A 392 19.44 6.87 22.92
N VAL A 393 18.16 7.13 23.18
CA VAL A 393 17.73 8.27 23.99
C VAL A 393 17.86 7.93 25.47
N ASP A 394 18.70 8.68 26.18
CA ASP A 394 18.98 8.53 27.62
C ASP A 394 18.02 9.41 28.43
N GLU A 395 16.76 8.97 28.51
CA GLU A 395 15.67 9.64 29.21
C GLU A 395 14.80 8.64 30.00
N PRO A 396 14.03 9.08 31.01
CA PRO A 396 13.15 8.20 31.77
C PRO A 396 12.13 7.45 30.90
N TYR A 397 11.85 6.18 31.26
CA TYR A 397 10.86 5.36 30.57
C TYR A 397 9.48 6.02 30.49
N SER A 398 9.09 6.82 31.47
CA SER A 398 7.84 7.59 31.48
C SER A 398 7.76 8.64 30.36
N GLU A 399 8.86 9.35 30.06
CA GLU A 399 8.91 10.36 28.99
C GLU A 399 8.94 9.72 27.61
N ILE A 400 9.74 8.65 27.45
CA ILE A 400 9.76 7.82 26.24
C ILE A 400 8.37 7.21 25.98
N ARG A 401 7.71 6.68 27.02
CA ARG A 401 6.36 6.11 26.98
C ARG A 401 5.29 7.15 26.66
N ALA A 402 5.44 8.39 27.12
CA ALA A 402 4.57 9.51 26.75
C ALA A 402 4.68 9.85 25.25
N ARG A 403 5.90 9.88 24.68
CA ARG A 403 6.08 10.08 23.22
C ARG A 403 5.56 8.89 22.41
N HIS A 404 5.84 7.66 22.83
CA HIS A 404 5.29 6.44 22.22
C HIS A 404 3.75 6.50 22.16
N HIS A 405 3.10 6.80 23.29
CA HIS A 405 1.65 6.94 23.37
C HIS A 405 1.13 8.09 22.50
N GLY A 406 1.80 9.25 22.51
CA GLY A 406 1.46 10.39 21.65
C GLY A 406 1.47 10.04 20.15
N PHE A 407 2.43 9.24 19.69
CA PHE A 407 2.43 8.72 18.33
C PHE A 407 1.35 7.66 18.11
N ALA A 408 1.15 6.72 19.03
CA ALA A 408 0.09 5.71 18.93
C ALA A 408 -1.30 6.35 18.79
N LEU A 409 -1.59 7.41 19.54
CA LEU A 409 -2.84 8.19 19.45
C LEU A 409 -3.08 8.79 18.06
N THR A 410 -2.04 9.04 17.25
CA THR A 410 -2.25 9.52 15.85
C THR A 410 -2.92 8.48 14.95
N LYS A 411 -2.88 7.18 15.32
CA LYS A 411 -3.59 6.11 14.59
C LYS A 411 -5.08 6.05 14.93
N GLU A 412 -5.52 6.69 16.00
CA GLU A 412 -6.95 6.77 16.33
C GLU A 412 -7.71 7.58 15.28
N ARG A 413 -8.92 7.12 14.96
CA ARG A 413 -9.77 7.75 13.94
C ARG A 413 -11.11 8.13 14.54
N PHE A 414 -11.45 9.41 14.40
CA PHE A 414 -12.81 9.87 14.59
C PHE A 414 -13.66 9.43 13.39
N LEU A 415 -14.66 8.61 13.66
CA LEU A 415 -15.53 8.02 12.64
C LEU A 415 -16.82 8.86 12.54
N PRO A 416 -17.27 9.27 11.34
CA PRO A 416 -18.52 9.99 11.20
C PRO A 416 -19.70 9.06 11.50
N LEU A 417 -20.65 9.49 12.35
CA LEU A 417 -21.88 8.73 12.62
C LEU A 417 -22.67 8.52 11.30
N PRO A 418 -23.14 7.29 10.96
CA PRO A 418 -23.90 7.04 9.74
C PRO A 418 -25.17 7.90 9.62
N SER A 419 -25.75 7.97 8.42
CA SER A 419 -26.99 8.74 8.21
C SER A 419 -28.14 8.08 8.96
N ASP A 420 -29.02 8.92 9.54
CA ASP A 420 -30.27 8.49 10.20
C ASP A 420 -30.12 7.43 11.32
N THR A 421 -28.91 7.32 11.89
CA THR A 421 -28.51 6.33 12.91
C THR A 421 -28.14 7.03 14.23
N THR A 422 -28.62 6.53 15.37
CA THR A 422 -28.26 7.04 16.72
C THR A 422 -27.03 6.35 17.30
N LEU A 423 -26.51 6.82 18.44
CA LEU A 423 -25.36 6.17 19.11
C LEU A 423 -25.71 4.79 19.65
N GLU A 424 -26.94 4.61 20.15
CA GLU A 424 -27.44 3.34 20.67
C GLU A 424 -27.61 2.30 19.55
N GLN A 425 -28.12 2.73 18.39
CA GLN A 425 -28.18 1.89 17.19
C GLN A 425 -26.79 1.57 16.64
N MET A 426 -25.85 2.51 16.74
CA MET A 426 -24.45 2.31 16.34
C MET A 426 -23.75 1.28 17.25
N GLU A 427 -24.05 1.27 18.56
CA GLU A 427 -23.57 0.28 19.52
C GLU A 427 -24.13 -1.14 19.22
N GLU A 428 -25.42 -1.25 18.92
CA GLU A 428 -26.06 -2.49 18.47
C GLU A 428 -25.40 -3.02 17.18
N LEU A 429 -25.20 -2.16 16.18
CA LEU A 429 -24.51 -2.50 14.92
C LEU A 429 -23.04 -2.88 15.13
N TRP A 430 -22.36 -2.29 16.11
CA TRP A 430 -20.98 -2.63 16.46
C TRP A 430 -20.90 -4.03 17.09
N SER A 431 -21.79 -4.33 18.04
CA SER A 431 -21.88 -5.65 18.70
C SER A 431 -22.23 -6.78 17.72
N THR A 432 -23.06 -6.49 16.71
CA THR A 432 -23.45 -7.42 15.63
C THR A 432 -22.49 -7.42 14.43
N GLY A 433 -21.33 -6.76 14.55
CA GLY A 433 -20.23 -6.92 13.59
C GLY A 433 -20.33 -6.11 12.30
N MET A 434 -21.07 -4.99 12.30
CA MET A 434 -21.21 -4.10 11.14
C MET A 434 -21.66 -4.81 9.85
N GLY A 435 -22.53 -5.82 9.98
CA GLY A 435 -23.04 -6.61 8.85
C GLY A 435 -22.07 -7.64 8.26
N THR A 436 -20.89 -7.85 8.86
CA THR A 436 -19.94 -8.89 8.45
C THR A 436 -20.28 -10.29 8.98
N GLY A 437 -21.13 -10.37 10.01
CA GLY A 437 -21.42 -11.61 10.75
C GLY A 437 -20.40 -11.97 11.83
N GLN A 438 -19.31 -11.20 11.98
CA GLN A 438 -18.33 -11.36 13.05
C GLN A 438 -18.31 -10.11 13.93
N ALA A 439 -18.54 -10.28 15.24
CA ALA A 439 -18.50 -9.17 16.21
C ALA A 439 -17.15 -8.45 16.19
N GLN A 440 -17.17 -7.14 16.44
CA GLN A 440 -15.95 -6.33 16.50
C GLN A 440 -15.04 -6.76 17.66
N LYS A 441 -13.72 -6.56 17.50
CA LYS A 441 -12.72 -7.02 18.48
C LYS A 441 -12.62 -6.09 19.68
N THR A 442 -12.88 -4.82 19.48
CA THR A 442 -12.97 -3.79 20.52
C THR A 442 -14.42 -3.50 20.88
N ALA A 443 -14.65 -3.13 22.15
CA ALA A 443 -15.95 -2.59 22.57
C ALA A 443 -16.24 -1.27 21.83
N PHE A 444 -17.52 -0.93 21.68
CA PHE A 444 -17.92 0.34 21.08
C PHE A 444 -17.44 1.52 21.95
N ASP A 445 -16.85 2.53 21.31
CA ASP A 445 -16.35 3.74 21.97
C ASP A 445 -17.07 4.98 21.42
N PRO A 446 -18.11 5.49 22.10
CA PRO A 446 -18.83 6.69 21.67
C PRO A 446 -17.93 7.94 21.55
N SER A 447 -16.78 7.99 22.24
CA SER A 447 -15.87 9.14 22.16
C SER A 447 -15.11 9.22 20.83
N LYS A 448 -15.05 8.11 20.08
CA LYS A 448 -14.46 8.02 18.73
C LYS A 448 -15.47 8.30 17.62
N ILE A 449 -16.72 8.59 17.96
CA ILE A 449 -17.74 9.04 17.01
C ILE A 449 -17.71 10.56 16.86
N SER A 450 -17.92 11.05 15.63
CA SER A 450 -17.85 12.46 15.28
C SER A 450 -19.04 12.95 14.46
N ALA A 451 -19.34 14.24 14.60
CA ALA A 451 -20.36 14.93 13.80
C ALA A 451 -19.91 15.07 12.34
N THR A 452 -20.85 14.94 11.40
CA THR A 452 -20.56 15.01 9.97
C THR A 452 -20.19 16.44 9.53
N ASN A 453 -19.01 16.59 8.91
CA ASN A 453 -18.60 17.86 8.32
C ASN A 453 -19.20 18.09 6.92
N SER A 454 -19.01 19.28 6.36
CA SER A 454 -19.55 19.66 5.04
C SER A 454 -19.02 18.82 3.86
N PHE A 455 -17.81 18.26 3.99
CA PHE A 455 -17.18 17.40 2.98
C PHE A 455 -17.80 15.99 2.98
N ILE A 456 -17.95 15.37 4.15
CA ILE A 456 -18.68 14.09 4.31
C ILE A 456 -20.11 14.23 3.78
N ASN A 457 -20.82 15.29 4.18
CA ASN A 457 -22.18 15.57 3.71
C ASN A 457 -22.27 15.84 2.19
N ASN A 458 -21.23 16.39 1.55
CA ASN A 458 -21.16 16.53 0.09
C ASN A 458 -21.10 15.16 -0.60
N ILE A 459 -20.26 14.26 -0.07
CA ILE A 459 -20.00 12.94 -0.65
C ILE A 459 -21.17 11.99 -0.41
N ARG A 460 -21.74 11.95 0.81
CA ARG A 460 -23.02 11.29 1.13
C ARG A 460 -24.12 11.64 0.10
N ARG A 461 -24.36 12.94 -0.11
CA ARG A 461 -25.30 13.44 -1.13
C ARG A 461 -24.99 12.96 -2.56
N ARG A 462 -23.71 12.84 -2.96
CA ARG A 462 -23.33 12.28 -4.28
C ARG A 462 -23.65 10.79 -4.34
N SER A 463 -23.38 10.04 -3.27
CA SER A 463 -23.66 8.61 -3.21
C SER A 463 -25.15 8.31 -3.31
N ARG A 464 -26.02 9.04 -2.58
CA ARG A 464 -27.48 8.90 -2.72
C ARG A 464 -27.97 9.18 -4.15
N LYS A 465 -27.48 10.25 -4.78
CA LYS A 465 -27.77 10.53 -6.19
C LYS A 465 -27.27 9.43 -7.13
N GLY A 466 -26.10 8.85 -6.87
CA GLY A 466 -25.56 7.75 -7.66
C GLY A 466 -26.38 6.46 -7.52
N ALA A 467 -26.97 6.18 -6.35
CA ALA A 467 -27.94 5.11 -6.16
C ALA A 467 -29.24 5.36 -6.96
N GLU A 468 -29.79 6.58 -6.91
CA GLU A 468 -30.94 7.01 -7.74
C GLU A 468 -30.65 6.84 -9.25
N ASP A 469 -29.48 7.31 -9.71
CA ASP A 469 -29.04 7.15 -11.10
C ASP A 469 -28.90 5.67 -11.48
N THR A 470 -28.29 4.83 -10.63
CA THR A 470 -28.15 3.39 -10.86
C THR A 470 -29.51 2.70 -10.98
N MET A 471 -30.44 3.03 -10.09
CA MET A 471 -31.81 2.50 -10.11
C MET A 471 -32.63 3.00 -11.30
N ARG A 472 -32.30 4.18 -11.86
CA ARG A 472 -32.87 4.64 -13.14
C ARG A 472 -32.28 3.86 -14.31
N MET A 473 -30.96 3.72 -14.38
CA MET A 473 -30.29 2.97 -15.46
C MET A 473 -30.72 1.49 -15.50
N ARG A 474 -30.85 0.83 -14.35
CA ARG A 474 -31.39 -0.55 -14.24
C ARG A 474 -32.85 -0.69 -14.69
N LYS A 475 -33.63 0.41 -14.73
CA LYS A 475 -34.97 0.44 -15.33
C LYS A 475 -34.91 0.73 -16.82
N GLU A 476 -34.06 1.68 -17.23
CA GLU A 476 -33.82 2.03 -18.63
C GLU A 476 -33.30 0.83 -19.44
N ASP A 477 -32.46 -0.02 -18.85
CA ASP A 477 -31.82 -1.18 -19.53
C ASP A 477 -32.61 -2.49 -19.44
N ARG A 478 -33.70 -2.55 -18.66
CA ARG A 478 -34.54 -3.75 -18.55
C ARG A 478 -35.18 -4.06 -19.91
N GLY A 479 -34.99 -5.27 -20.42
CA GLY A 479 -35.49 -5.68 -21.73
C GLY A 479 -34.62 -5.24 -22.93
N LYS A 480 -33.42 -4.70 -22.70
CA LYS A 480 -32.43 -4.48 -23.77
C LYS A 480 -31.50 -5.68 -23.90
N LYS A 481 -31.15 -6.03 -25.14
CA LYS A 481 -30.06 -6.98 -25.44
C LYS A 481 -28.75 -6.51 -24.79
N VAL A 482 -28.03 -7.45 -24.15
CA VAL A 482 -26.67 -7.23 -23.67
C VAL A 482 -25.71 -7.35 -24.86
N VAL A 483 -24.74 -6.42 -24.93
CA VAL A 483 -23.72 -6.40 -25.97
C VAL A 483 -22.36 -6.35 -25.30
N ILE A 484 -21.49 -7.29 -25.67
CA ILE A 484 -20.11 -7.39 -25.21
C ILE A 484 -19.19 -7.12 -26.40
N TRP A 485 -18.09 -6.41 -26.17
CA TRP A 485 -17.06 -6.11 -27.14
C TRP A 485 -16.00 -7.21 -27.15
N THR A 486 -15.76 -7.79 -28.32
CA THR A 486 -14.66 -8.74 -28.58
C THR A 486 -13.74 -8.14 -29.64
N GLN A 487 -12.47 -7.91 -29.32
CA GLN A 487 -11.47 -7.76 -30.38
C GLN A 487 -11.19 -9.14 -31.00
N ARG A 488 -10.85 -9.16 -32.29
CA ARG A 488 -10.34 -10.34 -32.98
C ARG A 488 -9.21 -9.91 -33.91
N ASP A 489 -8.16 -10.72 -33.94
CA ASP A 489 -7.47 -11.04 -35.19
C ASP A 489 -8.01 -12.40 -35.65
N ASP A 490 -8.33 -12.56 -36.93
CA ASP A 490 -9.23 -13.63 -37.43
C ASP A 490 -8.67 -15.09 -37.38
N GLU A 491 -7.52 -15.32 -36.73
CA GLU A 491 -6.85 -16.63 -36.67
C GLU A 491 -6.73 -17.24 -35.25
N GLN A 492 -7.13 -16.53 -34.19
CA GLN A 492 -7.06 -17.06 -32.81
C GLN A 492 -8.31 -17.89 -32.44
N GLN A 493 -8.08 -19.03 -31.78
CA GLN A 493 -9.13 -19.81 -31.13
C GLN A 493 -9.55 -19.10 -29.84
N LEU A 494 -10.85 -19.13 -29.51
CA LEU A 494 -11.36 -18.62 -28.24
C LEU A 494 -10.73 -19.41 -27.08
N GLU A 495 -10.23 -18.70 -26.07
CA GLU A 495 -9.92 -19.33 -24.78
C GLU A 495 -11.23 -19.63 -24.03
N ASP A 496 -11.27 -20.68 -23.20
CA ASP A 496 -12.53 -21.16 -22.59
C ASP A 496 -13.30 -20.05 -21.84
N TRP A 497 -12.58 -19.12 -21.18
CA TRP A 497 -13.17 -17.98 -20.48
C TRP A 497 -13.80 -16.94 -21.42
N GLU A 498 -13.38 -16.85 -22.68
CA GLU A 498 -14.01 -15.99 -23.69
C GLU A 498 -15.33 -16.58 -24.19
N GLN A 499 -15.42 -17.91 -24.26
CA GLN A 499 -16.68 -18.60 -24.55
C GLN A 499 -17.67 -18.41 -23.39
N ASP A 500 -17.24 -18.56 -22.12
CA ASP A 500 -18.04 -18.22 -20.93
C ASP A 500 -18.57 -16.76 -20.97
N VAL A 501 -17.73 -15.79 -21.39
CA VAL A 501 -18.11 -14.38 -21.55
C VAL A 501 -19.21 -14.22 -22.60
N ILE A 502 -19.07 -14.88 -23.75
CA ILE A 502 -20.03 -14.82 -24.87
C ILE A 502 -21.37 -15.45 -24.46
N ASP A 503 -21.33 -16.64 -23.85
CA ASP A 503 -22.53 -17.38 -23.47
C ASP A 503 -23.28 -16.70 -22.32
N GLU A 504 -22.59 -16.03 -21.39
CA GLU A 504 -23.25 -15.15 -20.42
C GLU A 504 -23.90 -13.92 -21.09
N GLY A 505 -23.25 -13.33 -22.10
CA GLY A 505 -23.82 -12.24 -22.89
C GLY A 505 -25.08 -12.64 -23.66
N LEU A 506 -25.15 -13.90 -24.10
CA LEU A 506 -26.34 -14.51 -24.70
C LEU A 506 -27.41 -14.79 -23.65
N ALA A 507 -27.09 -15.51 -22.57
CA ALA A 507 -28.04 -15.85 -21.51
C ALA A 507 -28.71 -14.62 -20.88
N LEU A 508 -27.95 -13.57 -20.56
CA LEU A 508 -28.50 -12.31 -20.03
C LEU A 508 -29.32 -11.53 -21.07
N SER A 509 -29.14 -11.79 -22.36
CA SER A 509 -29.99 -11.25 -23.43
C SER A 509 -31.28 -12.04 -23.61
N GLU A 510 -31.27 -13.34 -23.33
CA GLU A 510 -32.43 -14.23 -23.36
C GLU A 510 -33.31 -14.02 -22.12
N GLU A 511 -32.73 -13.97 -20.91
CA GLU A 511 -33.44 -13.54 -19.69
C GLU A 511 -34.10 -12.16 -19.85
N ALA A 512 -33.41 -11.23 -20.52
CA ALA A 512 -33.96 -9.90 -20.81
C ALA A 512 -35.11 -9.94 -21.83
N ALA A 513 -35.13 -10.91 -22.75
CA ALA A 513 -36.21 -11.10 -23.70
C ALA A 513 -37.45 -11.74 -23.05
N ASP A 514 -37.27 -12.77 -22.24
CA ASP A 514 -38.36 -13.46 -21.54
C ASP A 514 -38.99 -12.59 -20.44
N ALA A 515 -38.22 -11.69 -19.83
CA ALA A 515 -38.72 -10.67 -18.89
C ALA A 515 -39.65 -9.61 -19.52
N ALA A 516 -40.00 -9.72 -20.80
CA ALA A 516 -40.96 -8.85 -21.49
C ALA A 516 -42.44 -9.14 -21.16
N VAL A 517 -42.76 -10.25 -20.48
CA VAL A 517 -44.13 -10.57 -20.05
C VAL A 517 -44.40 -10.04 -18.63
N PRO A 518 -45.39 -9.16 -18.40
CA PRO A 518 -45.56 -8.49 -17.11
C PRO A 518 -46.49 -9.24 -16.14
N GLU A 519 -45.92 -10.00 -15.20
CA GLU A 519 -46.66 -10.46 -14.00
C GLU A 519 -46.44 -9.54 -12.79
N THR A 520 -47.53 -9.20 -12.09
CA THR A 520 -47.55 -8.16 -11.04
C THR A 520 -47.44 -8.75 -9.64
N HIS A 521 -46.22 -9.05 -9.17
CA HIS A 521 -46.01 -9.46 -7.78
C HIS A 521 -45.81 -8.28 -6.81
N SER A 522 -46.94 -7.74 -6.33
CA SER A 522 -47.01 -6.79 -5.22
C SER A 522 -47.23 -7.51 -3.89
N SER A 523 -46.15 -8.03 -3.29
CA SER A 523 -46.23 -8.72 -1.99
C SER A 523 -44.89 -8.78 -1.26
N LEU A 524 -44.63 -7.84 -0.34
CA LEU A 524 -43.96 -8.01 0.98
C LEU A 524 -43.51 -6.67 1.59
N VAL A 525 -44.45 -5.90 2.16
CA VAL A 525 -44.39 -5.37 3.55
C VAL A 525 -45.84 -5.02 3.95
N ARG A 526 -46.42 -5.78 4.89
CA ARG A 526 -47.64 -5.40 5.61
C ARG A 526 -47.46 -5.67 7.10
N SER A 527 -47.03 -4.66 7.85
CA SER A 527 -47.18 -4.61 9.30
C SER A 527 -48.01 -3.39 9.71
N THR A 528 -49.24 -3.69 10.12
CA THR A 528 -50.07 -2.95 11.09
C THR A 528 -49.70 -1.49 11.45
N LYS A 529 -50.49 -0.53 10.95
CA LYS A 529 -50.78 0.71 11.69
C LYS A 529 -52.09 0.55 12.48
N PRO A 530 -52.14 0.90 13.77
CA PRO A 530 -53.38 1.31 14.44
C PRO A 530 -53.97 2.58 13.79
N ARG A 531 -55.25 2.84 14.02
CA ARG A 531 -56.02 3.87 13.28
C ARG A 531 -56.64 4.90 14.23
N GLN A 532 -56.85 6.11 13.71
CA GLN A 532 -57.69 7.19 14.26
C GLN A 532 -57.26 7.87 15.57
N LEU A 533 -56.87 9.14 15.44
CA LEU A 533 -57.67 10.25 15.97
C LEU A 533 -57.56 11.46 15.01
N ARG A 534 -58.64 12.24 14.84
CA ARG A 534 -58.74 13.30 13.81
C ARG A 534 -59.78 14.36 14.16
N LEU A 535 -59.34 15.42 14.86
CA LEU A 535 -60.01 16.70 15.20
C LEU A 535 -58.85 17.65 15.58
N GLN A 536 -58.77 18.95 15.27
CA GLN A 536 -59.62 19.91 14.52
C GLN A 536 -58.72 20.88 13.71
N ARG A 537 -59.32 21.78 12.92
CA ARG A 537 -58.67 23.00 12.39
C ARG A 537 -58.88 24.16 13.38
N GLU A 538 -57.98 25.15 13.39
CA GLU A 538 -58.25 26.56 13.02
C GLU A 538 -56.90 27.33 12.94
N PRO A 539 -56.82 28.54 12.33
CA PRO A 539 -55.55 29.16 11.89
C PRO A 539 -55.13 30.43 12.67
N SER A 540 -53.93 30.95 12.39
CA SER A 540 -53.70 32.42 12.32
C SER A 540 -52.35 32.84 11.70
N ASN A 541 -52.39 34.02 11.06
CA ASN A 541 -51.35 35.03 10.87
C ASN A 541 -49.99 34.68 10.23
N THR A 542 -49.97 34.88 8.91
CA THR A 542 -48.95 35.59 8.13
C THR A 542 -48.04 36.58 8.87
N THR A 543 -46.80 36.71 8.40
CA THR A 543 -46.24 38.01 7.97
C THR A 543 -45.28 37.80 6.79
N PHE A 544 -45.38 38.66 5.77
CA PHE A 544 -44.50 38.69 4.60
C PHE A 544 -43.27 39.57 4.88
N LEU A 545 -42.12 39.21 4.32
CA LEU A 545 -41.13 40.19 3.85
C LEU A 545 -40.39 39.66 2.62
N ARG A 546 -40.49 40.41 1.51
CA ARG A 546 -39.67 40.24 0.29
C ARG A 546 -38.55 41.28 0.31
N TYR A 547 -37.45 40.97 -0.38
CA TYR A 547 -36.45 41.82 -1.08
C TYR A 547 -35.03 41.25 -0.84
N GLN A 548 -34.09 41.28 -1.78
CA GLN A 548 -34.19 41.47 -3.25
C GLN A 548 -32.99 40.78 -3.93
N LYS A 549 -32.97 40.71 -5.27
CA LYS A 549 -31.77 40.26 -6.02
C LYS A 549 -30.66 41.32 -5.94
N ALA A 550 -29.44 40.87 -5.69
CA ALA A 550 -28.23 41.52 -6.20
C ALA A 550 -27.37 40.46 -6.91
N LYS A 551 -26.86 40.77 -8.10
CA LYS A 551 -25.71 40.07 -8.67
C LYS A 551 -24.46 40.69 -8.06
N TYR A 552 -23.45 39.90 -7.75
CA TYR A 552 -22.06 40.35 -7.81
C TYR A 552 -21.18 39.21 -8.31
N ASP A 553 -20.19 39.57 -9.13
CA ASP A 553 -19.30 38.68 -9.85
C ASP A 553 -17.89 39.29 -9.77
N PRO A 554 -16.92 38.66 -9.07
CA PRO A 554 -15.62 39.24 -8.80
C PRO A 554 -14.50 38.60 -9.62
N TRP A 555 -14.43 38.94 -10.90
CA TRP A 555 -13.17 38.99 -11.64
C TRP A 555 -12.79 40.45 -11.91
N ASP A 556 -11.49 40.69 -12.14
CA ASP A 556 -10.85 41.98 -12.42
C ASP A 556 -10.94 43.09 -11.35
N ALA A 557 -9.99 43.07 -10.40
CA ALA A 557 -9.27 44.28 -9.94
C ALA A 557 -8.13 43.98 -8.93
N VAL A 558 -6.94 43.59 -9.40
CA VAL A 558 -5.69 43.74 -8.62
C VAL A 558 -4.53 44.23 -9.51
N GLN A 559 -4.20 45.51 -9.40
CA GLN A 559 -2.86 46.02 -9.68
C GLN A 559 -2.30 46.61 -8.38
N SER A 560 -1.46 45.85 -7.68
CA SER A 560 -0.65 46.33 -6.56
C SER A 560 0.57 45.44 -6.37
N SER A 561 1.65 46.03 -5.86
CA SER A 561 2.92 45.35 -5.59
C SER A 561 2.79 44.29 -4.48
N PRO A 562 3.65 43.25 -4.47
CA PRO A 562 3.61 42.21 -3.43
C PRO A 562 3.85 42.80 -2.02
N PRO A 563 3.20 42.23 -0.98
CA PRO A 563 3.31 42.70 0.41
C PRO A 563 4.69 42.38 1.02
N SER A 564 5.04 43.08 2.11
CA SER A 564 6.30 42.84 2.80
C SER A 564 6.26 41.59 3.69
N PHE A 565 7.44 41.11 4.08
CA PHE A 565 7.58 40.01 5.03
C PHE A 565 6.88 40.28 6.38
N GLN A 566 6.80 41.54 6.81
CA GLN A 566 6.13 41.91 8.07
C GLN A 566 4.59 41.86 7.95
N ASP A 567 4.04 42.10 6.77
CA ASP A 567 2.61 41.98 6.50
C ASP A 567 2.18 40.51 6.47
N LEU A 568 3.03 39.63 5.91
CA LEU A 568 2.81 38.18 5.92
C LEU A 568 2.83 37.59 7.34
N VAL A 569 3.71 38.07 8.22
CA VAL A 569 3.72 37.67 9.64
C VAL A 569 2.44 38.12 10.36
N ARG A 570 1.98 39.36 10.14
CA ARG A 570 0.69 39.82 10.69
C ARG A 570 -0.50 38.99 10.19
N ALA A 571 -0.54 38.69 8.89
CA ALA A 571 -1.60 37.87 8.31
C ALA A 571 -1.64 36.44 8.89
N ARG A 572 -0.47 35.85 9.21
CA ARG A 572 -0.38 34.55 9.89
C ARG A 572 -0.99 34.60 11.29
N ASP A 573 -0.68 35.63 12.06
CA ASP A 573 -1.10 35.74 13.46
C ASP A 573 -2.59 36.13 13.57
N GLU A 574 -3.11 36.94 12.64
CA GLU A 574 -4.56 37.14 12.48
C GLU A 574 -5.28 35.85 12.06
N LEU A 575 -4.68 35.02 11.18
CA LEU A 575 -5.26 33.74 10.78
C LEU A 575 -5.36 32.76 11.98
N ALA A 576 -4.37 32.74 12.86
CA ALA A 576 -4.41 31.96 14.11
C ALA A 576 -5.54 32.42 15.05
N ILE A 577 -5.72 33.74 15.21
CA ILE A 577 -6.82 34.32 15.99
C ILE A 577 -8.20 34.01 15.36
N LYS A 578 -8.25 33.91 14.02
CA LYS A 578 -9.46 33.56 13.27
C LYS A 578 -9.82 32.07 13.40
N LEU A 579 -8.83 31.18 13.30
CA LEU A 579 -8.99 29.74 13.55
C LEU A 579 -9.49 29.43 14.98
N LEU A 580 -9.07 30.22 15.97
CA LEU A 580 -9.60 30.14 17.35
C LEU A 580 -11.04 30.67 17.49
N ARG A 581 -11.52 31.51 16.57
CA ARG A 581 -12.86 32.11 16.60
C ARG A 581 -13.93 31.24 15.92
N ASP A 582 -13.54 30.39 14.97
CA ASP A 582 -14.45 29.55 14.19
C ASP A 582 -14.70 28.14 14.78
N MET A 583 -14.14 27.83 15.97
CA MET A 583 -14.51 26.61 16.71
C MET A 583 -15.87 26.76 17.42
N PRO A 584 -16.72 25.71 17.44
CA PRO A 584 -17.98 25.73 18.18
C PRO A 584 -17.74 25.86 19.69
N TYR A 585 -18.39 26.84 20.32
CA TYR A 585 -18.11 27.33 21.67
C TYR A 585 -18.04 26.24 22.76
N ALA A 586 -18.83 25.18 22.63
CA ALA A 586 -18.85 24.04 23.55
C ALA A 586 -17.52 23.25 23.59
N ALA A 587 -16.81 23.14 22.46
CA ALA A 587 -15.54 22.42 22.39
C ALA A 587 -14.43 23.20 23.13
N ALA A 588 -14.38 24.51 22.94
CA ALA A 588 -13.43 25.39 23.62
C ALA A 588 -13.66 25.40 25.15
N ALA A 589 -14.92 25.49 25.59
CA ALA A 589 -15.28 25.42 27.00
C ALA A 589 -14.85 24.10 27.66
N LEU A 590 -15.16 22.96 27.03
CA LEU A 590 -14.81 21.63 27.56
C LEU A 590 -13.29 21.41 27.66
N MET A 591 -12.51 22.01 26.74
CA MET A 591 -11.05 21.95 26.78
C MET A 591 -10.48 22.86 27.88
N TYR A 592 -11.04 24.06 28.05
CA TYR A 592 -10.63 25.03 29.06
C TYR A 592 -10.90 24.54 30.49
N ASP A 593 -12.08 23.98 30.77
CA ASP A 593 -12.41 23.45 32.10
C ASP A 593 -11.56 22.21 32.46
N LYS A 594 -11.20 21.37 31.46
CA LYS A 594 -10.25 20.26 31.65
C LYS A 594 -8.84 20.75 32.00
N MET A 595 -8.34 21.81 31.36
CA MET A 595 -7.07 22.44 31.76
C MET A 595 -7.16 23.05 33.17
N LYS A 596 -8.27 23.73 33.47
CA LYS A 596 -8.46 24.43 34.74
C LYS A 596 -8.56 23.50 35.94
N MET A 597 -9.17 22.31 35.79
CA MET A 597 -9.17 21.30 36.85
C MET A 597 -7.75 20.77 37.14
N ARG A 598 -6.95 20.42 36.12
CA ARG A 598 -5.57 19.94 36.33
C ARG A 598 -4.70 20.98 37.04
N LEU A 599 -4.71 22.23 36.56
CA LEU A 599 -3.97 23.34 37.18
C LEU A 599 -4.39 23.61 38.64
N SER A 600 -5.61 23.22 39.06
CA SER A 600 -6.05 23.30 40.46
C SER A 600 -5.62 22.12 41.33
N GLN A 601 -5.24 20.99 40.73
CA GLN A 601 -4.72 19.81 41.42
C GLN A 601 -3.20 19.93 41.62
N ASP A 602 -2.47 20.32 40.58
CA ASP A 602 -1.00 20.45 40.63
C ASP A 602 -0.58 21.52 41.67
N ALA A 603 -1.30 22.65 41.71
CA ALA A 603 -1.05 23.76 42.63
C ALA A 603 -1.31 23.45 44.12
N ALA A 604 -1.85 22.27 44.46
CA ALA A 604 -2.10 21.87 45.85
C ALA A 604 -0.92 21.15 46.52
N THR A 605 0.13 20.78 45.75
CA THR A 605 1.13 19.78 46.20
C THR A 605 2.53 20.33 46.44
N GLU A 606 2.86 21.54 45.96
CA GLU A 606 4.18 22.16 46.16
C GLU A 606 4.12 23.40 47.06
N THR A 607 4.46 23.24 48.34
CA THR A 607 4.93 24.33 49.20
C THR A 607 6.04 23.82 50.10
N VAL A 608 7.11 24.62 50.29
CA VAL A 608 8.35 24.25 51.03
C VAL A 608 9.19 23.24 50.20
N GLN A 609 10.49 23.46 49.90
CA GLN A 609 11.50 24.34 50.48
C GLN A 609 12.50 24.84 49.40
N THR A 610 12.95 26.10 49.47
CA THR A 610 13.93 26.66 48.51
C THR A 610 15.35 26.75 49.09
N THR A 611 16.34 26.20 48.39
CA THR A 611 17.78 26.39 48.69
C THR A 611 18.58 26.73 47.43
N LYS A 612 19.75 27.36 47.61
CA LYS A 612 20.47 28.10 46.55
C LYS A 612 21.31 27.19 45.63
N PRO A 613 21.52 27.56 44.35
CA PRO A 613 22.27 26.75 43.39
C PRO A 613 23.77 26.69 43.70
N ARG A 614 24.39 25.54 43.41
CA ARG A 614 25.84 25.31 43.48
C ARG A 614 26.38 24.93 42.09
N LYS A 615 27.49 25.53 41.67
CA LYS A 615 28.17 25.23 40.40
C LYS A 615 28.97 23.93 40.48
N THR A 616 28.77 23.03 39.52
CA THR A 616 29.68 21.92 39.13
C THR A 616 29.32 21.51 37.70
N THR A 617 30.15 21.83 36.70
CA THR A 617 31.03 20.88 35.95
C THR A 617 30.27 19.90 35.05
N ALA A 618 30.52 19.99 33.73
CA ALA A 618 29.95 19.11 32.72
C ALA A 618 30.64 17.73 32.67
N PRO A 619 29.91 16.64 32.33
CA PRO A 619 30.50 15.40 31.81
C PRO A 619 30.83 15.52 30.32
N GLN A 620 31.75 14.69 29.85
CA GLN A 620 32.03 14.43 28.44
C GLN A 620 31.51 13.04 28.04
N ASP A 621 31.56 12.76 26.73
CA ASP A 621 31.61 11.43 26.12
C ASP A 621 30.36 10.52 26.24
N ALA A 622 29.29 10.92 25.54
CA ALA A 622 28.32 9.96 25.01
C ALA A 622 28.90 9.28 23.75
N LEU A 623 28.95 7.94 23.73
CA LEU A 623 29.56 7.15 22.65
C LEU A 623 28.63 6.98 21.43
N SER A 624 28.60 7.98 20.55
CA SER A 624 27.91 7.86 19.25
C SER A 624 28.68 6.96 18.27
N GLN A 625 28.16 5.76 18.01
CA GLN A 625 28.71 4.89 16.95
C GLN A 625 28.23 5.35 15.57
N VAL A 626 28.97 6.29 14.96
CA VAL A 626 28.78 6.66 13.55
C VAL A 626 29.18 5.46 12.66
N LYS A 627 28.17 4.78 12.12
CA LYS A 627 28.33 3.58 11.27
C LYS A 627 28.12 3.98 9.81
N THR A 628 29.21 4.05 9.03
CA THR A 628 29.14 4.33 7.59
C THR A 628 28.87 3.04 6.80
N VAL A 629 27.65 2.85 6.28
CA VAL A 629 27.40 1.80 5.28
C VAL A 629 27.79 2.31 3.90
N ARG A 630 28.86 1.72 3.35
CA ARG A 630 29.44 2.12 2.06
C ARG A 630 28.86 1.26 0.93
N TRP A 631 27.76 1.71 0.33
CA TRP A 631 27.20 1.10 -0.87
C TRP A 631 27.85 1.68 -2.14
N THR A 632 27.99 0.85 -3.18
CA THR A 632 28.41 1.32 -4.50
C THR A 632 27.62 0.58 -5.58
N SER A 633 27.11 1.33 -6.56
CA SER A 633 26.28 0.88 -7.69
C SER A 633 27.01 0.03 -8.74
N GLN A 634 28.17 -0.58 -8.39
CA GLN A 634 29.11 -1.14 -9.37
C GLN A 634 28.62 -2.38 -10.12
N ALA A 635 27.48 -2.96 -9.77
CA ALA A 635 26.87 -4.08 -10.48
C ALA A 635 26.58 -3.78 -11.97
N LYS A 636 26.13 -2.55 -12.30
CA LYS A 636 25.68 -2.18 -13.67
C LYS A 636 26.82 -2.26 -14.74
N LYS A 637 28.10 -2.29 -14.34
CA LYS A 637 29.24 -2.41 -15.28
C LYS A 637 29.61 -3.84 -15.69
N ALA A 638 29.22 -4.87 -14.94
CA ALA A 638 29.45 -6.26 -15.35
C ALA A 638 28.46 -6.68 -16.45
N ASP A 639 27.17 -6.41 -16.23
CA ASP A 639 26.08 -6.88 -17.08
C ASP A 639 26.06 -6.20 -18.48
N SER A 640 26.46 -4.93 -18.56
CA SER A 640 26.62 -4.22 -19.84
C SER A 640 27.78 -4.77 -20.69
N ALA A 641 28.90 -5.17 -20.06
CA ALA A 641 29.98 -5.86 -20.76
C ALA A 641 29.50 -7.22 -21.30
N GLN A 642 28.75 -7.99 -20.50
CA GLN A 642 28.24 -9.31 -20.87
C GLN A 642 27.18 -9.25 -21.98
N LYS A 643 26.34 -8.20 -22.01
CA LYS A 643 25.38 -7.94 -23.10
C LYS A 643 26.06 -7.52 -24.41
N SER A 644 27.05 -6.63 -24.37
CA SER A 644 27.77 -6.20 -25.60
C SER A 644 28.57 -7.32 -26.27
N ALA A 645 29.00 -8.33 -25.52
CA ALA A 645 29.76 -9.47 -26.03
C ALA A 645 28.92 -10.47 -26.87
N ARG A 646 27.59 -10.39 -26.87
CA ARG A 646 26.69 -11.38 -27.51
C ARG A 646 26.06 -10.97 -28.85
N GLN A 647 26.33 -9.78 -29.39
CA GLN A 647 25.73 -9.32 -30.65
C GLN A 647 26.76 -8.94 -31.74
N ARG A 648 27.36 -9.94 -32.39
CA ARG A 648 28.02 -9.79 -33.71
C ARG A 648 27.98 -11.07 -34.57
N PRO A 649 27.07 -11.18 -35.55
CA PRO A 649 27.27 -11.99 -36.75
C PRO A 649 27.81 -11.12 -37.89
N GLY A 650 28.97 -11.49 -38.46
CA GLY A 650 29.48 -10.87 -39.69
C GLY A 650 28.87 -11.51 -40.95
N PRO A 651 28.63 -10.76 -42.04
CA PRO A 651 27.92 -11.29 -43.22
C PRO A 651 28.83 -12.11 -44.14
N ARG A 652 28.36 -13.28 -44.62
CA ARG A 652 28.97 -13.98 -45.77
C ARG A 652 27.99 -14.80 -46.62
N ARG A 653 27.68 -14.22 -47.79
CA ARG A 653 27.40 -14.78 -49.13
C ARG A 653 26.76 -16.17 -49.30
N GLN A 654 25.76 -16.19 -50.19
CA GLN A 654 25.15 -17.38 -50.82
C GLN A 654 26.14 -18.21 -51.66
N ALA A 655 25.90 -19.52 -51.75
CA ALA A 655 26.28 -20.36 -52.90
C ALA A 655 25.39 -21.63 -53.02
N THR A 656 24.63 -21.72 -54.11
CA THR A 656 24.17 -22.93 -54.85
C THR A 656 23.84 -24.25 -54.13
N THR A 657 22.58 -24.68 -54.29
CA THR A 657 22.04 -26.06 -54.17
C THR A 657 22.63 -27.02 -55.23
N PRO A 658 22.47 -28.36 -55.10
CA PRO A 658 21.25 -29.01 -55.63
C PRO A 658 20.65 -30.17 -54.78
N GLN A 659 19.42 -30.54 -55.15
CA GLN A 659 18.67 -31.82 -55.10
C GLN A 659 19.36 -33.07 -54.47
N GLU A 660 18.69 -34.03 -53.81
CA GLU A 660 17.25 -34.28 -53.46
C GLU A 660 17.19 -35.36 -52.32
N THR A 661 16.10 -36.01 -51.87
CA THR A 661 14.77 -36.42 -52.40
C THR A 661 13.67 -36.40 -51.30
N VAL A 662 12.41 -36.69 -51.67
CA VAL A 662 11.20 -36.90 -50.83
C VAL A 662 10.50 -38.16 -51.43
N PRO A 663 9.97 -39.15 -50.65
CA PRO A 663 8.70 -38.98 -49.93
C PRO A 663 8.46 -39.78 -48.64
N ALA A 664 7.37 -39.41 -47.96
CA ALA A 664 6.67 -40.23 -46.97
C ALA A 664 5.21 -40.45 -47.41
N THR A 665 4.64 -41.59 -47.02
CA THR A 665 3.22 -42.00 -47.15
C THR A 665 2.93 -42.94 -45.97
N SER A 666 1.95 -42.70 -45.08
CA SER A 666 0.49 -42.85 -45.22
C SER A 666 0.04 -44.30 -45.51
N SER A 667 -0.97 -44.89 -44.84
CA SER A 667 -1.82 -44.47 -43.70
C SER A 667 -2.78 -45.64 -43.31
N GLN A 668 -3.72 -45.38 -42.37
CA GLN A 668 -5.00 -46.09 -42.12
C GLN A 668 -5.08 -47.35 -41.20
N HIS A 669 -6.18 -47.37 -40.42
CA HIS A 669 -6.99 -48.49 -39.89
C HIS A 669 -6.31 -49.61 -39.03
N SER A 670 -6.89 -50.15 -37.94
CA SER A 670 -8.26 -50.07 -37.39
C SER A 670 -8.34 -50.49 -35.89
N GLN A 671 -9.41 -50.09 -35.20
CA GLN A 671 -9.93 -50.66 -33.93
C GLN A 671 -10.74 -51.97 -34.18
N PRO A 672 -11.33 -52.66 -33.16
CA PRO A 672 -10.96 -52.84 -31.74
C PRO A 672 -11.13 -54.29 -31.18
N SER A 673 -10.59 -54.58 -29.98
CA SER A 673 -11.18 -55.50 -28.97
C SER A 673 -10.35 -55.45 -27.67
N LYS A 674 -10.91 -55.11 -26.51
CA LYS A 674 -11.74 -55.91 -25.57
C LYS A 674 -11.01 -57.07 -24.88
N ARG A 675 -11.29 -57.18 -23.56
CA ARG A 675 -10.92 -58.22 -22.57
C ARG A 675 -9.59 -58.04 -21.85
N ASP A 676 -9.42 -58.54 -20.61
CA ASP A 676 -10.33 -58.73 -19.45
C ASP A 676 -9.46 -59.22 -18.28
N GLY A 677 -9.73 -58.75 -17.06
CA GLY A 677 -9.17 -59.28 -15.82
C GLY A 677 -7.69 -59.00 -15.54
N ARG A 678 -7.18 -59.13 -14.31
CA ARG A 678 -7.71 -59.18 -12.93
C ARG A 678 -6.51 -59.62 -12.05
N ALA A 679 -6.67 -59.53 -10.73
CA ALA A 679 -5.90 -60.29 -9.73
C ALA A 679 -4.40 -59.94 -9.55
N SER A 680 -4.20 -58.87 -8.78
CA SER A 680 -3.25 -58.80 -7.67
C SER A 680 -3.05 -60.13 -6.92
N THR A 681 -1.81 -60.45 -6.53
CA THR A 681 -1.42 -60.91 -5.17
C THR A 681 0.11 -60.90 -5.00
N GLU A 682 0.62 -59.84 -4.35
CA GLU A 682 1.38 -59.84 -3.08
C GLU A 682 2.26 -61.05 -2.62
N VAL A 683 3.29 -60.72 -1.80
CA VAL A 683 3.99 -61.53 -0.76
C VAL A 683 5.43 -62.08 -1.04
N ALA A 684 6.39 -61.48 -0.30
CA ALA A 684 7.56 -62.09 0.41
C ALA A 684 9.02 -62.15 -0.14
N ARG A 685 9.92 -61.57 0.70
CA ARG A 685 11.24 -62.07 1.23
C ARG A 685 12.58 -61.67 0.55
N PRO A 686 13.72 -61.64 1.31
CA PRO A 686 14.70 -60.54 1.23
C PRO A 686 16.21 -60.94 1.33
N HIS A 687 17.07 -59.99 1.75
CA HIS A 687 18.52 -60.07 2.05
C HIS A 687 19.47 -59.98 0.82
N GLN A 688 20.73 -59.51 0.89
CA GLN A 688 21.61 -59.15 2.04
C GLN A 688 22.74 -58.15 1.64
N LEU A 689 23.49 -57.62 2.65
CA LEU A 689 24.81 -56.92 2.57
C LEU A 689 24.82 -55.50 1.91
N GLY A 690 25.67 -54.54 2.31
CA GLY A 690 26.58 -54.46 3.47
C GLY A 690 27.57 -53.26 3.38
N SER A 691 27.60 -52.39 4.41
CA SER A 691 28.50 -51.21 4.57
C SER A 691 29.63 -51.50 5.60
N PRO A 692 30.55 -50.57 6.03
CA PRO A 692 30.76 -49.14 5.72
C PRO A 692 32.25 -48.89 5.29
N PRO A 693 33.13 -47.95 5.78
CA PRO A 693 33.16 -47.10 7.00
C PRO A 693 33.07 -45.58 6.77
N ALA A 694 33.00 -44.83 7.88
CA ALA A 694 33.19 -43.37 7.95
C ALA A 694 34.46 -43.03 8.77
N ILE A 695 34.89 -41.77 8.76
CA ILE A 695 35.94 -41.24 9.64
C ILE A 695 35.47 -39.89 10.21
N ASP A 696 35.60 -39.75 11.53
CA ASP A 696 35.53 -38.50 12.29
C ASP A 696 36.85 -38.36 13.06
N ILE A 697 37.40 -37.15 13.14
CA ILE A 697 38.50 -36.78 14.03
C ILE A 697 38.28 -35.34 14.52
N SER A 698 37.93 -35.20 15.79
CA SER A 698 37.94 -33.95 16.52
C SER A 698 38.89 -34.05 17.71
N ASP A 699 40.17 -33.70 17.51
CA ASP A 699 41.06 -33.22 18.58
C ASP A 699 42.42 -32.73 18.04
N LEU A 700 42.72 -31.44 18.22
CA LEU A 700 44.10 -30.92 18.36
C LEU A 700 44.09 -29.47 18.86
N MET A 701 44.79 -29.22 19.96
CA MET A 701 44.78 -27.95 20.69
C MET A 701 46.19 -27.33 20.80
N ILE A 702 46.26 -26.08 21.30
CA ILE A 702 47.43 -25.43 21.95
C ILE A 702 48.53 -24.80 21.04
N LEU A 703 48.67 -23.47 21.19
CA LEU A 703 49.82 -22.58 20.86
C LEU A 703 50.16 -22.37 19.36
N ASN A 704 50.78 -21.26 18.92
CA ASN A 704 51.50 -20.19 19.64
C ASN A 704 51.23 -18.76 19.08
N THR A 705 51.97 -17.75 19.55
CA THR A 705 51.56 -16.33 19.59
C THR A 705 52.33 -15.35 18.67
N LYS A 706 51.76 -14.14 18.53
CA LYS A 706 52.38 -12.79 18.37
C LYS A 706 52.88 -12.29 17.00
N GLN A 707 52.39 -11.07 16.71
CA GLN A 707 53.04 -9.90 16.09
C GLN A 707 53.86 -10.03 14.79
N LEU A 708 53.51 -9.17 13.84
CA LEU A 708 54.48 -8.24 13.25
C LEU A 708 53.89 -6.82 13.16
N LYS A 709 54.75 -5.80 13.11
CA LYS A 709 54.41 -4.36 13.20
C LYS A 709 55.12 -3.56 12.11
N LYS A 710 54.45 -2.50 11.62
CA LYS A 710 54.99 -1.33 10.90
C LYS A 710 55.66 -1.59 9.53
N GLY A 711 55.60 -0.58 8.65
CA GLY A 711 56.22 -0.64 7.32
C GLY A 711 56.04 0.65 6.49
N THR A 712 56.43 1.81 7.03
CA THR A 712 56.28 3.11 6.34
C THR A 712 57.57 3.52 5.60
N TRP A 713 57.55 3.52 4.27
CA TRP A 713 58.48 4.24 3.37
C TRP A 713 57.65 4.67 2.13
N ILE A 714 57.51 5.94 1.73
CA ILE A 714 58.45 7.02 1.37
C ILE A 714 58.82 7.02 -0.13
N HIS A 715 58.75 8.23 -0.71
CA HIS A 715 58.97 8.70 -2.09
C HIS A 715 59.84 7.89 -3.08
N ALA A 716 59.48 7.98 -4.37
CA ALA A 716 60.32 8.71 -5.34
C ALA A 716 59.52 9.27 -6.55
N GLN A 717 60.06 10.34 -7.14
CA GLN A 717 59.50 11.16 -8.22
C GLN A 717 59.58 10.51 -9.60
N THR A 718 58.80 11.04 -10.57
CA THR A 718 59.40 11.46 -11.86
C THR A 718 58.57 12.60 -12.47
N ALA A 719 59.22 13.55 -13.16
CA ALA A 719 58.56 14.71 -13.76
C ALA A 719 59.28 15.24 -15.01
N SER A 720 58.51 15.64 -16.03
CA SER A 720 58.93 16.43 -17.21
C SER A 720 57.63 17.00 -17.84
N LEU A 721 57.43 18.31 -18.01
CA LEU A 721 58.04 19.23 -19.01
C LEU A 721 57.60 18.93 -20.46
N LYS A 722 57.21 19.90 -21.30
CA LYS A 722 56.77 21.32 -21.10
C LYS A 722 56.25 21.88 -22.44
N ALA A 723 55.26 22.81 -22.40
CA ALA A 723 54.99 23.81 -23.47
C ALA A 723 54.58 23.25 -24.87
N SER A 724 54.16 24.03 -25.87
CA SER A 724 53.23 25.20 -25.92
C SER A 724 52.93 25.57 -27.37
N LEU A 725 51.72 26.00 -27.74
CA LEU A 725 51.53 26.96 -28.85
C LEU A 725 50.21 27.74 -28.75
N ILE A 726 50.14 28.85 -29.48
CA ILE A 726 49.08 29.88 -29.41
C ILE A 726 48.36 29.98 -30.75
N ARG A 727 47.02 30.14 -30.74
CA ARG A 727 46.32 31.02 -31.68
C ARG A 727 45.04 31.61 -31.07
N ARG A 728 44.81 32.89 -31.38
CA ARG A 728 43.62 33.70 -31.02
C ARG A 728 42.68 33.82 -32.24
N VAL A 729 41.62 34.62 -32.05
CA VAL A 729 40.70 35.22 -33.06
C VAL A 729 39.41 34.41 -33.29
N SER A 730 38.19 34.96 -33.21
CA SER A 730 37.65 36.18 -32.54
C SER A 730 36.12 36.08 -32.48
N ARG A 731 35.45 36.80 -31.56
CA ARG A 731 34.00 37.13 -31.71
C ARG A 731 33.82 38.25 -32.74
N PRO A 732 32.65 38.33 -33.41
CA PRO A 732 31.77 39.45 -33.07
C PRO A 732 30.25 39.14 -32.97
N GLN A 733 29.60 39.98 -32.17
CA GLN A 733 28.21 40.50 -32.17
C GLN A 733 27.04 39.83 -32.93
N SER A 734 25.88 39.85 -32.26
CA SER A 734 24.52 39.74 -32.80
C SER A 734 24.03 41.05 -33.45
N PRO A 735 22.94 40.99 -34.26
CA PRO A 735 21.81 41.90 -33.98
C PRO A 735 20.39 41.34 -34.23
N SER A 736 19.46 41.75 -33.35
CA SER A 736 18.02 42.09 -33.53
C SER A 736 17.08 41.37 -34.52
N ASN A 737 15.91 40.98 -33.96
CA ASN A 737 14.51 41.20 -34.41
C ASN A 737 14.02 40.70 -35.80
N GLY A 738 12.88 39.98 -35.77
CA GLY A 738 11.96 39.78 -36.89
C GLY A 738 10.66 39.08 -36.44
N ASN A 739 9.50 39.67 -36.74
CA ASN A 739 8.17 39.18 -36.30
C ASN A 739 7.42 38.44 -37.42
N ALA A 740 6.76 37.33 -37.06
CA ALA A 740 5.44 36.86 -37.59
C ALA A 740 5.34 36.60 -39.12
N PRO A 741 4.19 36.15 -39.69
CA PRO A 741 2.87 35.91 -39.10
C PRO A 741 2.81 34.76 -38.09
#